data_AF-A0A1Y2B9X8-F1
#
_entry.id   AF-A0A1Y2B9X8-F1
#
_cell.length_a   1.000
_cell.length_b   1.000
_cell.length_c   1.000
_cell.angle_alpha   90.00
_cell.angle_beta   90.00
_cell.angle_gamma   90.00
#
_symmetry.space_group_name_H-M   'P 1'
#
loop_
_entity.id
_entity.type
_entity.pdbx_description
1 polymer ?
#
loop_
_entity_poly.entity_id
_entity_poly.type
_entity_poly.pdbx_seq_one_letter_code
_entity_poly.pdbx_strand_id
1 'polypeptide(L)'
;MTITKVPLQSSPTTTFKAANVTKDSKLSLSLSNHFNSLLTATAPPAFAATVQTVPVVENYQTVVEECKARVAAIAAVCRKQNIRFRDRFFDLKFDEYDCLNSLSKPDESLWDIFDSMPRNASGSCERIPKLFDKPTFFKDGGMLPGDIEQGYEGDCWFLAALSILASDPELLLRIMVARDEQVGVYGFVFYRDGQWITSIVDDQLATLAHDYRLMEGTKIDKEDYDKFMFRGSKFLKFAKCHDANETWVPLIEKAYAKAHGDYESISGGHGGEAVEDLTGGLCTTFPIEDILDTDKFWNEELLQMQSGKVFFLSLYYDTQGLVSGHEYSVLRAVEAKGRRFLLIRNPWGNSEWTGPWSDGSSEWTGEWMTLLSHRFGNDGQFWMEYCDVLNLWDRVKRAQIFDNNWFLSKSNVELQASFPATYSKTVFDLTITSPGPVTIALSQIDTRYFNRLEGEYEYALTFQVTQLAKDGTETPYTVSSTAETLTRTRFIEIPHLEPGLYRVYPRVTTNPSQKTSSVDEIIKFNGTLGRQPKIERQLRSLTMAKQVSLLRTQKLRADIIAEKKKVEEAEKKKKKEEKEKKKKDEEEKKKKEEEEAAKKKESGDVETKKETEVTVVVEEVVVTSDATTETTDVKIATIVEESVEGETKEAVATEPKAADSPVSEESVVDTATATETENAETPAEEAKKADPELLRSLSKLKLQPVRK
;
A
#
# COMPACT_ATOMS: atom_id res chain seq x y z
N MET A 1 7.72 17.66 -16.17
CA MET A 1 7.85 16.27 -16.68
C MET A 1 6.50 15.83 -17.21
N THR A 2 6.43 15.06 -18.29
CA THR A 2 5.16 14.47 -18.76
C THR A 2 5.31 12.97 -18.92
N ILE A 3 4.27 12.22 -18.53
CA ILE A 3 4.16 10.78 -18.75
C ILE A 3 3.14 10.52 -19.86
N THR A 4 3.54 9.72 -20.85
CA THR A 4 2.76 9.44 -22.05
C THR A 4 2.63 7.92 -22.21
N LYS A 5 1.40 7.39 -22.09
CA LYS A 5 1.14 5.94 -22.21
C LYS A 5 1.15 5.53 -23.68
N VAL A 6 2.05 4.59 -24.03
CA VAL A 6 2.28 4.15 -25.42
C VAL A 6 2.10 2.63 -25.50
N PRO A 7 1.24 2.11 -26.40
CA PRO A 7 1.28 0.70 -26.77
C PRO A 7 2.47 0.47 -27.72
N LEU A 8 3.27 -0.56 -27.46
CA LEU A 8 4.25 -1.07 -28.41
C LEU A 8 3.53 -1.51 -29.68
N GLN A 9 3.56 -0.67 -30.72
CA GLN A 9 3.34 -1.13 -32.07
C GLN A 9 4.39 -2.20 -32.38
N SER A 10 3.97 -3.28 -33.05
CA SER A 10 4.89 -4.33 -33.48
C SER A 10 5.86 -3.75 -34.52
N SER A 11 7.06 -3.36 -34.08
CA SER A 11 8.15 -2.97 -34.96
C SER A 11 8.44 -4.11 -35.95
N PRO A 12 8.74 -3.80 -37.22
CA PRO A 12 8.88 -4.81 -38.26
C PRO A 12 10.02 -5.77 -37.93
N THR A 13 9.78 -7.06 -38.13
CA THR A 13 10.73 -8.14 -37.81
C THR A 13 12.05 -7.94 -38.54
N THR A 14 13.07 -7.45 -37.82
CA THR A 14 14.44 -7.30 -38.33
C THR A 14 15.00 -8.69 -38.63
N THR A 15 14.87 -9.11 -39.88
CA THR A 15 15.14 -10.49 -40.29
C THR A 15 16.64 -10.69 -40.46
N PHE A 16 17.27 -11.30 -39.44
CA PHE A 16 18.63 -11.81 -39.57
C PHE A 16 18.70 -12.80 -40.74
N LYS A 17 19.47 -12.45 -41.78
CA LYS A 17 19.74 -13.35 -42.91
C LYS A 17 20.75 -14.41 -42.50
N ALA A 18 20.27 -15.52 -41.94
CA ALA A 18 20.99 -16.78 -41.98
C ALA A 18 21.01 -17.33 -43.42
N ALA A 19 22.11 -17.97 -43.82
CA ALA A 19 22.31 -18.42 -45.20
C ALA A 19 22.03 -19.92 -45.39
N ASN A 20 21.54 -20.27 -46.58
CA ASN A 20 21.61 -21.57 -47.26
C ASN A 20 21.52 -22.86 -46.43
N VAL A 21 20.31 -23.44 -46.37
CA VAL A 21 20.10 -24.91 -46.37
C VAL A 21 19.05 -25.25 -47.45
N THR A 22 19.13 -26.44 -48.03
CA THR A 22 18.52 -26.76 -49.34
C THR A 22 17.33 -27.73 -49.30
N LYS A 23 16.40 -27.49 -50.24
CA LYS A 23 15.59 -28.47 -51.01
C LYS A 23 14.37 -29.17 -50.39
N ASP A 24 13.36 -29.27 -51.26
CA ASP A 24 12.33 -30.32 -51.44
C ASP A 24 11.37 -30.69 -50.28
N SER A 25 10.07 -31.01 -50.48
CA SER A 25 9.14 -30.70 -51.60
C SER A 25 7.67 -31.01 -51.24
N LYS A 26 6.73 -30.10 -51.61
CA LYS A 26 5.28 -30.30 -51.90
C LYS A 26 4.37 -31.18 -50.99
N LEU A 27 3.33 -30.54 -50.42
CA LEU A 27 1.90 -30.95 -50.22
C LEU A 27 1.36 -30.16 -48.99
N SER A 28 0.11 -29.68 -48.88
CA SER A 28 -0.96 -29.39 -49.86
C SER A 28 -1.99 -28.41 -49.25
N LEU A 29 -2.66 -27.60 -50.10
CA LEU A 29 -3.96 -26.90 -49.94
C LEU A 29 -4.41 -26.42 -48.52
N SER A 30 -4.51 -25.12 -48.21
CA SER A 30 -5.42 -24.08 -48.76
C SER A 30 -6.84 -24.05 -48.17
N LEU A 31 -7.16 -23.00 -47.40
CA LEU A 31 -8.52 -22.49 -47.18
C LEU A 31 -8.50 -20.97 -46.89
N SER A 32 -9.67 -20.32 -47.05
CA SER A 32 -10.02 -18.94 -46.62
C SER A 32 -9.13 -17.75 -47.03
N ASN A 33 -8.72 -17.67 -48.30
CA ASN A 33 -8.19 -16.43 -48.87
C ASN A 33 -9.33 -15.46 -49.26
N HIS A 34 -9.88 -14.69 -48.30
CA HIS A 34 -10.97 -13.72 -48.58
C HIS A 34 -11.12 -12.53 -47.59
N PHE A 35 -10.03 -11.90 -47.12
CA PHE A 35 -10.13 -10.62 -46.38
C PHE A 35 -8.97 -9.60 -46.59
N ASN A 36 -8.01 -9.88 -47.47
CA ASN A 36 -6.77 -9.09 -47.62
C ASN A 36 -6.81 -8.08 -48.79
N SER A 37 -7.73 -7.10 -48.75
CA SER A 37 -7.74 -6.00 -49.74
C SER A 37 -8.17 -4.62 -49.20
N LEU A 38 -8.24 -4.44 -47.87
CA LEU A 38 -8.60 -3.17 -47.21
C LEU A 38 -7.64 -2.73 -46.09
N LEU A 39 -6.40 -3.27 -46.07
CA LEU A 39 -5.37 -2.96 -45.08
C LEU A 39 -4.21 -2.10 -45.64
N THR A 40 -4.56 -1.00 -46.29
CA THR A 40 -3.62 0.09 -46.68
C THR A 40 -4.10 1.47 -46.23
N ALA A 41 -4.94 1.53 -45.19
CA ALA A 41 -5.07 2.73 -44.37
C ALA A 41 -4.00 2.67 -43.26
N THR A 42 -3.09 3.64 -43.22
CA THR A 42 -2.15 3.81 -42.10
C THR A 42 -2.95 4.01 -40.82
N ALA A 43 -2.78 3.10 -39.85
CA ALA A 43 -3.43 3.23 -38.55
C ALA A 43 -2.99 4.56 -37.91
N PRO A 44 -3.92 5.44 -37.50
CA PRO A 44 -3.56 6.65 -36.77
C PRO A 44 -2.85 6.24 -35.46
N PRO A 45 -1.85 6.99 -35.00
CA PRO A 45 -1.13 6.64 -33.78
C PRO A 45 -2.12 6.48 -32.63
N ALA A 46 -1.97 5.39 -31.88
CA ALA A 46 -2.81 5.13 -30.72
C ALA A 46 -2.71 6.32 -29.77
N PHE A 47 -3.84 6.97 -29.48
CA PHE A 47 -3.87 8.27 -28.79
C PHE A 47 -3.19 8.17 -27.42
N ALA A 48 -1.93 8.61 -27.39
CA ALA A 48 -1.09 8.51 -26.23
C ALA A 48 -1.54 9.58 -25.22
N ALA A 49 -2.12 9.13 -24.11
CA ALA A 49 -2.64 10.03 -23.09
C ALA A 49 -1.48 10.61 -22.28
N THR A 50 -1.01 11.79 -22.71
CA THR A 50 -0.03 12.59 -21.98
C THR A 50 -0.70 13.20 -20.76
N VAL A 51 -0.24 12.80 -19.57
CA VAL A 51 -0.66 13.39 -18.29
C VAL A 51 0.31 14.51 -17.94
N GLN A 52 -0.22 15.66 -17.53
CA GLN A 52 0.55 16.81 -17.07
C GLN A 52 0.96 16.61 -15.60
N THR A 53 2.13 17.15 -15.21
CA THR A 53 2.53 17.22 -13.80
C THR A 53 1.62 18.13 -12.99
N VAL A 54 1.21 17.66 -11.81
CA VAL A 54 0.49 18.41 -10.76
C VAL A 54 1.37 18.49 -9.50
N PRO A 55 1.28 19.52 -8.65
CA PRO A 55 1.93 19.49 -7.33
C PRO A 55 1.45 18.28 -6.51
N VAL A 56 2.33 17.63 -5.75
CA VAL A 56 1.99 16.43 -4.95
C VAL A 56 0.81 16.69 -4.00
N VAL A 57 0.67 17.92 -3.50
CA VAL A 57 -0.37 18.33 -2.54
C VAL A 57 -1.69 18.82 -3.16
N GLU A 58 -1.84 18.94 -4.49
CA GLU A 58 -3.03 19.57 -5.09
C GLU A 58 -4.35 18.87 -4.70
N ASN A 59 -4.33 17.54 -4.60
CA ASN A 59 -5.50 16.76 -4.17
C ASN A 59 -5.65 16.67 -2.64
N TYR A 60 -4.60 16.95 -1.87
CA TYR A 60 -4.60 16.80 -0.41
C TYR A 60 -5.55 17.80 0.25
N GLN A 61 -5.40 19.10 -0.04
CA GLN A 61 -6.18 20.18 0.58
C GLN A 61 -7.70 20.00 0.39
N THR A 62 -8.13 19.53 -0.79
CA THR A 62 -9.55 19.27 -1.07
C THR A 62 -10.12 18.18 -0.15
N VAL A 63 -9.36 17.11 0.10
CA VAL A 63 -9.76 15.99 0.97
C VAL A 63 -9.74 16.41 2.46
N VAL A 64 -8.81 17.28 2.86
CA VAL A 64 -8.77 17.90 4.20
C VAL A 64 -10.04 18.73 4.45
N GLU A 65 -10.44 19.56 3.49
CA GLU A 65 -11.64 20.40 3.59
C GLU A 65 -12.93 19.56 3.61
N GLU A 66 -13.02 18.51 2.79
CA GLU A 66 -14.16 17.57 2.84
C GLU A 66 -14.23 16.86 4.20
N CYS A 67 -13.10 16.40 4.74
CA CYS A 67 -13.04 15.73 6.03
C CYS A 67 -13.50 16.67 7.17
N LYS A 68 -12.98 17.90 7.21
CA LYS A 68 -13.39 18.95 8.17
C LYS A 68 -14.88 19.26 8.06
N ALA A 69 -15.42 19.44 6.86
CA ALA A 69 -16.84 19.69 6.64
C ALA A 69 -17.72 18.53 7.11
N ARG A 70 -17.30 17.28 6.85
CA ARG A 70 -18.02 16.06 7.27
C ARG A 70 -18.01 15.87 8.79
N VAL A 71 -16.86 16.10 9.46
CA VAL A 71 -16.78 16.06 10.94
C VAL A 71 -17.67 17.14 11.56
N ALA A 72 -17.62 18.38 11.06
CA ALA A 72 -18.48 19.47 11.53
C ALA A 72 -19.98 19.16 11.34
N ALA A 73 -20.38 18.59 10.20
CA ALA A 73 -21.75 18.17 9.95
C ALA A 73 -22.23 17.05 10.89
N ILE A 74 -21.38 16.04 11.13
CA ILE A 74 -21.64 14.97 12.12
C ILE A 74 -21.82 15.58 13.51
N ALA A 75 -20.92 16.45 13.94
CA ALA A 75 -20.97 17.10 15.25
C ALA A 75 -22.23 17.96 15.44
N ALA A 76 -22.66 18.68 14.41
CA ALA A 76 -23.91 19.45 14.42
C ALA A 76 -25.17 18.56 14.57
N VAL A 77 -25.22 17.43 13.87
CA VAL A 77 -26.32 16.45 14.00
C VAL A 77 -26.33 15.83 15.39
N CYS A 78 -25.18 15.40 15.89
CA CYS A 78 -25.01 14.81 17.22
C CYS A 78 -25.46 15.76 18.34
N ARG A 79 -25.03 17.04 18.30
CA ARG A 79 -25.51 18.07 19.25
C ARG A 79 -27.02 18.29 19.14
N LYS A 80 -27.59 18.37 17.92
CA LYS A 80 -29.04 18.54 17.71
C LYS A 80 -29.86 17.36 18.25
N GLN A 81 -29.30 16.16 18.27
CA GLN A 81 -29.94 14.94 18.78
C GLN A 81 -29.60 14.63 20.24
N ASN A 82 -28.70 15.40 20.88
CA ASN A 82 -28.13 15.13 22.21
C ASN A 82 -27.53 13.71 22.33
N ILE A 83 -26.74 13.30 21.33
CA ILE A 83 -26.01 12.03 21.30
C ILE A 83 -24.53 12.25 21.00
N ARG A 84 -23.68 11.27 21.35
CA ARG A 84 -22.33 11.17 20.78
C ARG A 84 -22.36 10.53 19.40
N PHE A 85 -21.31 10.76 18.61
CA PHE A 85 -21.15 10.07 17.33
C PHE A 85 -20.99 8.56 17.56
N ARG A 86 -21.60 7.75 16.69
CA ARG A 86 -21.43 6.30 16.66
C ARG A 86 -21.10 5.88 15.25
N ASP A 87 -19.91 5.33 15.06
CA ASP A 87 -19.41 4.94 13.74
C ASP A 87 -20.04 3.62 13.29
N ARG A 88 -21.20 3.72 12.64
CA ARG A 88 -22.00 2.56 12.18
C ARG A 88 -21.32 1.70 11.10
N PHE A 89 -20.10 2.05 10.69
CA PHE A 89 -19.28 1.28 9.76
C PHE A 89 -17.97 0.77 10.38
N PHE A 90 -17.77 0.98 11.69
CA PHE A 90 -16.65 0.44 12.48
C PHE A 90 -17.02 0.44 13.98
N ASP A 91 -18.14 -0.21 14.32
CA ASP A 91 -18.75 -0.12 15.66
C ASP A 91 -18.22 -1.19 16.63
N LEU A 92 -17.10 -0.90 17.29
CA LEU A 92 -16.45 -1.80 18.26
C LEU A 92 -17.34 -2.30 19.42
N LYS A 93 -18.51 -1.70 19.71
CA LYS A 93 -19.41 -2.17 20.80
C LYS A 93 -20.54 -3.10 20.32
N PHE A 94 -20.85 -3.10 19.02
CA PHE A 94 -21.95 -3.89 18.46
C PHE A 94 -21.58 -4.76 17.26
N ASP A 95 -20.49 -4.41 16.56
CA ASP A 95 -19.93 -5.02 15.34
C ASP A 95 -18.46 -5.47 15.60
N GLU A 96 -18.10 -5.75 16.86
CA GLU A 96 -16.72 -5.99 17.33
C GLU A 96 -15.98 -7.02 16.45
N TYR A 97 -16.58 -8.19 16.23
CA TYR A 97 -15.97 -9.28 15.47
C TYR A 97 -15.56 -8.87 14.05
N ASP A 98 -16.39 -8.07 13.36
CA ASP A 98 -16.14 -7.57 12.01
C ASP A 98 -15.21 -6.34 11.98
N CYS A 99 -14.99 -5.68 13.11
CA CYS A 99 -13.99 -4.61 13.26
C CYS A 99 -12.60 -5.16 13.64
N LEU A 100 -12.53 -6.28 14.36
CA LEU A 100 -11.27 -6.87 14.81
C LEU A 100 -10.70 -7.89 13.82
N ASN A 101 -11.52 -8.83 13.34
CA ASN A 101 -11.05 -10.00 12.58
C ASN A 101 -11.43 -9.90 11.10
N SER A 102 -10.53 -10.28 10.21
CA SER A 102 -10.75 -10.41 8.77
C SER A 102 -11.77 -11.52 8.45
N LEU A 103 -12.02 -11.79 7.15
CA LEU A 103 -12.95 -12.86 6.75
C LEU A 103 -12.40 -14.25 7.13
N SER A 104 -13.27 -15.10 7.66
CA SER A 104 -12.93 -16.44 8.13
C SER A 104 -12.70 -17.39 6.95
N LYS A 105 -11.86 -18.41 7.10
CA LYS A 105 -11.64 -19.42 6.06
C LYS A 105 -12.51 -20.67 6.25
N PRO A 106 -12.89 -21.37 5.16
CA PRO A 106 -13.60 -22.66 5.24
C PRO A 106 -12.88 -23.79 6.00
N ASP A 107 -11.55 -23.71 6.16
CA ASP A 107 -10.71 -24.67 6.89
C ASP A 107 -10.48 -24.30 8.37
N GLU A 108 -10.94 -23.12 8.81
CA GLU A 108 -10.93 -22.72 10.22
C GLU A 108 -12.02 -23.45 11.01
N SER A 109 -11.72 -23.80 12.25
CA SER A 109 -12.66 -24.45 13.17
C SER A 109 -13.88 -23.55 13.40
N LEU A 110 -15.07 -24.05 13.05
CA LEU A 110 -16.33 -23.37 13.38
C LEU A 110 -16.49 -23.14 14.89
N TRP A 111 -15.93 -24.01 15.74
CA TRP A 111 -15.94 -23.79 17.18
C TRP A 111 -15.11 -22.57 17.57
N ASP A 112 -13.91 -22.44 17.01
CA ASP A 112 -12.97 -21.35 17.33
C ASP A 112 -13.49 -20.01 16.76
N ILE A 113 -14.18 -20.06 15.61
CA ILE A 113 -14.96 -18.93 15.08
C ILE A 113 -16.10 -18.56 16.03
N PHE A 114 -16.90 -19.52 16.51
CA PHE A 114 -18.01 -19.24 17.43
C PHE A 114 -17.58 -18.87 18.86
N ASP A 115 -16.35 -19.20 19.28
CA ASP A 115 -15.73 -18.80 20.55
C ASP A 115 -15.07 -17.40 20.47
N SER A 116 -14.69 -16.95 19.26
CA SER A 116 -14.17 -15.59 18.99
C SER A 116 -15.22 -14.57 18.56
N MET A 117 -16.36 -15.01 18.01
CA MET A 117 -17.55 -14.18 17.72
C MET A 117 -18.29 -13.51 18.91
N PRO A 118 -18.21 -13.97 20.19
CA PRO A 118 -18.89 -13.31 21.30
C PRO A 118 -18.31 -11.91 21.54
N ARG A 119 -19.19 -10.90 21.67
CA ARG A 119 -18.89 -9.45 21.79
C ARG A 119 -18.20 -9.00 23.10
N ASN A 120 -17.40 -9.87 23.71
CA ASN A 120 -16.54 -9.66 24.88
C ASN A 120 -15.45 -10.76 25.01
N ALA A 121 -15.25 -11.63 24.00
CA ALA A 121 -14.42 -12.85 24.12
C ALA A 121 -12.94 -12.59 24.47
N SER A 122 -12.44 -11.38 24.18
CA SER A 122 -11.07 -10.95 24.53
C SER A 122 -11.03 -9.63 25.31
N GLY A 123 -12.11 -9.28 26.03
CA GLY A 123 -12.19 -8.05 26.82
C GLY A 123 -13.52 -7.32 26.66
N SER A 124 -13.50 -6.00 26.44
CA SER A 124 -14.71 -5.22 26.13
C SER A 124 -14.38 -3.87 25.48
N CYS A 125 -15.31 -3.35 24.66
CA CYS A 125 -15.21 -1.99 24.12
C CYS A 125 -15.87 -0.94 25.04
N GLU A 126 -15.24 0.22 25.24
CA GLU A 126 -15.83 1.37 25.94
C GLU A 126 -15.41 2.70 25.29
N ARG A 127 -15.97 3.83 25.76
CA ARG A 127 -15.67 5.17 25.22
C ARG A 127 -14.65 5.93 26.05
N ILE A 128 -13.85 6.78 25.40
CA ILE A 128 -12.77 7.56 26.05
C ILE A 128 -13.23 8.23 27.38
N PRO A 129 -14.36 8.95 27.48
CA PRO A 129 -14.80 9.55 28.75
C PRO A 129 -15.32 8.57 29.84
N LYS A 130 -15.18 7.25 29.65
CA LYS A 130 -15.28 6.22 30.69
C LYS A 130 -13.91 5.58 30.99
N LEU A 131 -13.00 5.57 30.02
CA LEU A 131 -11.69 4.93 30.06
C LEU A 131 -10.59 5.80 30.68
N PHE A 132 -10.78 7.12 30.75
CA PHE A 132 -9.75 8.09 31.11
C PHE A 132 -10.29 9.10 32.14
N ASP A 133 -9.53 9.39 33.19
CA ASP A 133 -9.91 10.38 34.22
C ASP A 133 -9.94 11.82 33.65
N LYS A 134 -8.96 12.18 32.80
CA LYS A 134 -8.80 13.52 32.19
C LYS A 134 -8.29 13.42 30.75
N PRO A 135 -9.05 12.81 29.81
CA PRO A 135 -8.57 12.55 28.46
C PRO A 135 -8.18 13.84 27.71
N THR A 136 -6.95 13.85 27.22
CA THR A 136 -6.42 14.82 26.25
C THR A 136 -6.16 14.09 24.93
N PHE A 137 -6.28 14.78 23.79
CA PHE A 137 -5.93 14.17 22.50
C PHE A 137 -4.40 13.96 22.44
N PHE A 138 -3.66 15.06 22.56
CA PHE A 138 -2.25 15.13 22.92
C PHE A 138 -2.02 16.29 23.91
N LYS A 139 -0.86 16.35 24.58
CA LYS A 139 -0.52 17.33 25.62
C LYS A 139 0.22 18.58 25.11
N ASP A 140 0.39 19.53 26.04
CA ASP A 140 1.34 20.63 25.93
C ASP A 140 2.77 20.10 25.80
N GLY A 141 3.28 20.12 24.58
CA GLY A 141 4.51 19.43 24.16
C GLY A 141 4.40 18.87 22.74
N GLY A 142 3.17 18.57 22.29
CA GLY A 142 2.89 18.02 20.97
C GLY A 142 2.66 16.51 21.04
N MET A 143 2.96 15.83 19.93
CA MET A 143 2.95 14.37 19.81
C MET A 143 4.41 13.94 19.69
N LEU A 144 4.88 13.02 20.53
CA LEU A 144 6.29 12.62 20.60
C LEU A 144 6.48 11.14 20.24
N PRO A 145 7.67 10.72 19.75
CA PRO A 145 7.93 9.32 19.47
C PRO A 145 7.76 8.44 20.73
N GLY A 146 8.17 8.98 21.89
CA GLY A 146 8.02 8.36 23.20
C GLY A 146 6.57 8.09 23.64
N ASP A 147 5.58 8.76 23.03
CA ASP A 147 4.17 8.51 23.34
C ASP A 147 3.75 7.10 22.90
N ILE A 148 4.34 6.56 21.83
CA ILE A 148 3.79 5.41 21.12
C ILE A 148 4.24 4.10 21.78
N GLU A 149 3.28 3.34 22.32
CA GLU A 149 3.47 1.95 22.76
C GLU A 149 2.54 1.00 22.00
N GLN A 150 3.08 -0.07 21.43
CA GLN A 150 2.30 -1.14 20.78
C GLN A 150 1.40 -1.89 21.78
N GLY A 151 0.25 -2.37 21.26
CA GLY A 151 -0.67 -3.25 21.98
C GLY A 151 -0.51 -4.72 21.58
N TYR A 152 -1.63 -5.43 21.45
CA TYR A 152 -1.67 -6.85 21.07
C TYR A 152 -1.69 -7.11 19.55
N GLU A 153 -1.77 -6.08 18.70
CA GLU A 153 -1.79 -6.25 17.24
C GLU A 153 -0.36 -6.34 16.66
N GLY A 154 -0.20 -7.03 15.53
CA GLY A 154 1.07 -7.18 14.81
C GLY A 154 1.48 -5.97 13.97
N ASP A 155 1.10 -4.75 14.36
CA ASP A 155 1.19 -3.52 13.56
C ASP A 155 2.49 -2.70 13.80
N CYS A 156 3.53 -3.32 14.35
CA CYS A 156 4.81 -2.68 14.69
C CYS A 156 5.37 -1.75 13.60
N TRP A 157 5.24 -2.16 12.35
CA TRP A 157 5.63 -1.43 11.15
C TRP A 157 4.92 -0.07 11.01
N PHE A 158 3.62 -0.02 11.31
CA PHE A 158 2.83 1.21 11.33
C PHE A 158 3.25 2.12 12.49
N LEU A 159 3.42 1.56 13.69
CA LEU A 159 3.82 2.32 14.88
C LEU A 159 5.27 2.83 14.82
N ALA A 160 6.16 2.11 14.13
CA ALA A 160 7.50 2.59 13.81
C ALA A 160 7.43 3.80 12.85
N ALA A 161 6.64 3.72 11.78
CA ALA A 161 6.45 4.87 10.89
C ALA A 161 5.84 6.07 11.62
N LEU A 162 4.86 5.82 12.48
CA LEU A 162 4.25 6.82 13.35
C LEU A 162 5.26 7.46 14.31
N SER A 163 6.23 6.68 14.82
CA SER A 163 7.32 7.17 15.69
C SER A 163 8.30 8.09 14.96
N ILE A 164 8.61 7.80 13.69
CA ILE A 164 9.42 8.74 12.90
C ILE A 164 8.62 10.02 12.61
N LEU A 165 7.34 9.89 12.21
CA LEU A 165 6.48 11.05 11.98
C LEU A 165 6.26 11.89 13.25
N ALA A 166 6.24 11.30 14.44
CA ALA A 166 6.19 12.04 15.70
C ALA A 166 7.47 12.85 16.01
N SER A 167 8.55 12.64 15.25
CA SER A 167 9.74 13.50 15.30
C SER A 167 9.56 14.81 14.50
N ASP A 168 8.53 14.90 13.66
CA ASP A 168 8.08 16.13 12.97
C ASP A 168 6.55 16.27 13.11
N PRO A 169 6.07 16.98 14.17
CA PRO A 169 4.65 17.14 14.43
C PRO A 169 3.83 17.76 13.28
N GLU A 170 4.43 18.48 12.31
CA GLU A 170 3.68 18.99 11.16
C GLU A 170 3.19 17.84 10.25
N LEU A 171 3.94 16.75 10.14
CA LEU A 171 3.51 15.56 9.39
C LEU A 171 2.30 14.89 10.04
N LEU A 172 2.30 14.73 11.36
CA LEU A 172 1.16 14.18 12.10
C LEU A 172 -0.08 15.08 12.05
N LEU A 173 0.09 16.40 12.13
CA LEU A 173 -1.02 17.35 11.98
C LEU A 173 -1.64 17.35 10.57
N ARG A 174 -0.89 16.92 9.53
CA ARG A 174 -1.45 16.70 8.19
C ARG A 174 -2.37 15.49 8.10
N ILE A 175 -2.23 14.50 9.00
CA ILE A 175 -3.08 13.30 9.07
C ILE A 175 -4.27 13.54 9.99
N MET A 176 -4.07 14.19 11.14
CA MET A 176 -5.09 14.43 12.18
C MET A 176 -5.85 15.75 11.97
N VAL A 177 -6.67 15.79 10.92
CA VAL A 177 -7.18 17.05 10.34
C VAL A 177 -8.40 17.66 11.02
N ALA A 178 -9.20 16.89 11.77
CA ALA A 178 -10.44 17.37 12.39
C ALA A 178 -10.83 16.53 13.62
N ARG A 179 -11.40 17.16 14.65
CA ARG A 179 -11.95 16.46 15.82
C ARG A 179 -13.02 17.28 16.55
N ASP A 180 -13.87 16.59 17.30
CA ASP A 180 -14.81 17.15 18.26
C ASP A 180 -14.93 16.16 19.45
N GLU A 181 -14.12 16.39 20.48
CA GLU A 181 -13.96 15.51 21.63
C GLU A 181 -15.24 15.42 22.49
N GLN A 182 -16.08 16.47 22.48
CA GLN A 182 -17.37 16.48 23.20
C GLN A 182 -18.38 15.52 22.57
N VAL A 183 -18.45 15.51 21.23
CA VAL A 183 -19.26 14.57 20.45
C VAL A 183 -18.61 13.19 20.35
N GLY A 184 -17.28 13.11 20.47
CA GLY A 184 -16.51 11.89 20.28
C GLY A 184 -16.40 11.50 18.80
N VAL A 185 -16.05 12.45 17.92
CA VAL A 185 -15.78 12.21 16.49
C VAL A 185 -14.40 12.75 16.09
N TYR A 186 -13.66 11.96 15.32
CA TYR A 186 -12.30 12.26 14.87
C TYR A 186 -12.17 11.96 13.37
N GLY A 187 -11.53 12.88 12.62
CA GLY A 187 -11.37 12.82 11.18
C GLY A 187 -9.90 12.85 10.78
N PHE A 188 -9.49 11.78 10.11
CA PHE A 188 -8.14 11.51 9.65
C PHE A 188 -8.07 11.52 8.12
N VAL A 189 -6.89 11.81 7.58
CA VAL A 189 -6.59 11.76 6.14
C VAL A 189 -5.37 10.89 5.90
N PHE A 190 -5.55 9.82 5.12
CA PHE A 190 -4.50 8.89 4.71
C PHE A 190 -4.34 8.93 3.18
N TYR A 191 -3.19 8.50 2.68
CA TYR A 191 -2.95 8.21 1.28
C TYR A 191 -3.19 6.73 1.03
N ARG A 192 -3.83 6.35 -0.08
CA ARG A 192 -3.97 4.94 -0.50
C ARG A 192 -4.22 4.86 -2.00
N ASP A 193 -3.73 3.82 -2.67
CA ASP A 193 -3.90 3.61 -4.12
C ASP A 193 -3.44 4.82 -4.98
N GLY A 194 -2.51 5.61 -4.43
CA GLY A 194 -2.03 6.91 -4.91
C GLY A 194 -3.12 7.98 -5.05
N GLN A 195 -3.88 8.22 -3.98
CA GLN A 195 -4.77 9.36 -3.76
C GLN A 195 -5.05 9.54 -2.26
N TRP A 196 -5.47 10.72 -1.83
CA TRP A 196 -5.85 10.98 -0.44
C TRP A 196 -7.29 10.53 -0.16
N ILE A 197 -7.53 9.94 1.01
CA ILE A 197 -8.81 9.38 1.48
C ILE A 197 -9.12 9.82 2.92
N THR A 198 -10.40 9.92 3.29
CA THR A 198 -10.84 10.27 4.65
C THR A 198 -11.15 9.02 5.48
N SER A 199 -10.65 8.94 6.72
CA SER A 199 -11.15 7.98 7.72
C SER A 199 -11.75 8.77 8.89
N ILE A 200 -13.04 8.61 9.16
CA ILE A 200 -13.74 9.28 10.28
C ILE A 200 -14.23 8.21 11.24
N VAL A 201 -13.86 8.31 12.52
CA VAL A 201 -14.12 7.32 13.59
C VAL A 201 -14.72 7.99 14.84
N ASP A 202 -15.28 7.18 15.74
CA ASP A 202 -15.80 7.62 17.05
C ASP A 202 -14.86 7.36 18.24
N ASP A 203 -15.22 7.84 19.43
CA ASP A 203 -14.45 7.71 20.70
C ASP A 203 -14.47 6.30 21.35
N GLN A 204 -14.93 5.26 20.65
CA GLN A 204 -14.94 3.88 21.14
C GLN A 204 -13.57 3.21 20.98
N LEU A 205 -13.03 2.58 22.03
CA LEU A 205 -11.78 1.81 22.00
C LEU A 205 -12.00 0.39 22.56
N ALA A 206 -11.18 -0.56 22.14
CA ALA A 206 -11.19 -1.93 22.67
C ALA A 206 -10.24 -2.03 23.88
N THR A 207 -10.67 -2.75 24.91
CA THR A 207 -9.89 -3.00 26.14
C THR A 207 -9.76 -4.48 26.42
N LEU A 208 -8.76 -4.84 27.22
CA LEU A 208 -8.55 -6.20 27.75
C LEU A 208 -9.48 -6.53 28.93
N ALA A 209 -10.20 -5.53 29.46
CA ALA A 209 -11.07 -5.69 30.61
C ALA A 209 -12.43 -6.25 30.18
N HIS A 210 -12.81 -7.42 30.71
CA HIS A 210 -14.11 -8.03 30.47
C HIS A 210 -15.28 -7.16 30.94
N ASP A 211 -16.46 -7.36 30.37
CA ASP A 211 -17.69 -6.74 30.87
C ASP A 211 -18.01 -7.27 32.27
N TYR A 212 -17.89 -6.40 33.28
CA TYR A 212 -18.16 -6.71 34.70
C TYR A 212 -19.50 -7.44 34.92
N ARG A 213 -20.51 -7.17 34.07
CA ARG A 213 -21.84 -7.79 34.17
C ARG A 213 -21.85 -9.29 33.85
N LEU A 214 -20.77 -9.82 33.27
CA LEU A 214 -20.57 -11.23 32.95
C LEU A 214 -19.62 -11.94 33.94
N MET A 215 -19.03 -11.21 34.90
CA MET A 215 -18.11 -11.78 35.90
C MET A 215 -18.87 -12.36 37.10
N GLU A 216 -19.65 -13.42 36.88
CA GLU A 216 -20.36 -14.10 37.96
C GLU A 216 -19.39 -14.60 39.05
N GLY A 217 -19.73 -14.35 40.32
CA GLY A 217 -18.93 -14.77 41.46
C GLY A 217 -17.68 -13.93 41.77
N THR A 218 -17.46 -12.79 41.11
CA THR A 218 -16.39 -11.85 41.50
C THR A 218 -16.58 -11.34 42.94
N LYS A 219 -15.46 -11.24 43.69
CA LYS A 219 -15.41 -10.54 44.99
C LYS A 219 -15.16 -9.03 44.85
N ILE A 220 -14.57 -8.60 43.73
CA ILE A 220 -14.23 -7.20 43.46
C ILE A 220 -15.54 -6.47 43.14
N ASP A 221 -15.83 -5.35 43.80
CA ASP A 221 -17.01 -4.55 43.46
C ASP A 221 -16.82 -3.79 42.13
N LYS A 222 -17.93 -3.25 41.60
CA LYS A 222 -17.92 -2.61 40.29
C LYS A 222 -17.12 -1.31 40.27
N GLU A 223 -17.12 -0.53 41.35
CA GLU A 223 -16.42 0.74 41.39
C GLU A 223 -14.91 0.54 41.46
N ASP A 224 -14.44 -0.41 42.28
CA ASP A 224 -13.02 -0.76 42.36
C ASP A 224 -12.53 -1.51 41.10
N TYR A 225 -13.39 -2.30 40.45
CA TYR A 225 -13.11 -2.84 39.12
C TYR A 225 -12.97 -1.74 38.06
N ASP A 226 -13.93 -0.81 37.99
CA ASP A 226 -13.88 0.31 37.04
C ASP A 226 -12.66 1.22 37.32
N LYS A 227 -12.34 1.52 38.59
CA LYS A 227 -11.13 2.27 38.98
C LYS A 227 -9.82 1.56 38.59
N PHE A 228 -9.78 0.23 38.66
CA PHE A 228 -8.59 -0.54 38.32
C PHE A 228 -8.40 -0.67 36.80
N MET A 229 -9.46 -1.00 36.07
CA MET A 229 -9.40 -1.30 34.64
C MET A 229 -9.55 -0.09 33.72
N PHE A 230 -10.30 0.93 34.14
CA PHE A 230 -10.68 2.08 33.29
C PHE A 230 -10.06 3.40 33.79
N ARG A 231 -8.77 3.32 34.16
CA ARG A 231 -7.91 4.48 34.45
C ARG A 231 -6.74 4.57 33.49
N GLY A 232 -7.07 5.00 32.29
CA GLY A 232 -6.12 5.41 31.27
C GLY A 232 -5.73 4.34 30.26
N SER A 233 -4.67 4.65 29.52
CA SER A 233 -4.18 3.88 28.37
C SER A 233 -3.83 2.41 28.67
N LYS A 234 -3.46 2.09 29.93
CA LYS A 234 -2.87 0.82 30.36
C LYS A 234 -3.60 -0.46 29.94
N PHE A 235 -4.94 -0.45 29.91
CA PHE A 235 -5.76 -1.64 29.63
C PHE A 235 -6.40 -1.63 28.24
N LEU A 236 -5.99 -0.72 27.35
CA LEU A 236 -6.31 -0.81 25.93
C LEU A 236 -5.78 -2.12 25.34
N LYS A 237 -6.53 -2.73 24.42
CA LYS A 237 -6.11 -3.96 23.72
C LYS A 237 -5.03 -3.68 22.66
N PHE A 238 -5.10 -2.50 22.06
CA PHE A 238 -4.31 -2.11 20.89
C PHE A 238 -3.35 -0.96 21.26
N ALA A 239 -2.71 -0.33 20.28
CA ALA A 239 -1.69 0.70 20.49
C ALA A 239 -2.20 1.83 21.38
N LYS A 240 -1.30 2.36 22.21
CA LYS A 240 -1.66 3.20 23.35
C LYS A 240 -0.61 4.29 23.58
N CYS A 241 -1.02 5.33 24.30
CA CYS A 241 -0.09 6.37 24.73
C CYS A 241 0.63 5.94 26.01
N HIS A 242 1.95 6.19 26.10
CA HIS A 242 2.74 6.03 27.33
C HIS A 242 2.14 6.85 28.48
N ASP A 243 1.72 8.09 28.20
CA ASP A 243 0.92 8.83 29.16
C ASP A 243 -0.50 8.26 29.30
N ALA A 244 -0.89 8.02 30.55
CA ALA A 244 -2.17 7.43 30.88
C ALA A 244 -3.39 8.23 30.40
N ASN A 245 -3.28 9.53 30.07
CA ASN A 245 -4.41 10.39 29.68
C ASN A 245 -4.41 10.83 28.20
N GLU A 246 -3.41 10.45 27.40
CA GLU A 246 -3.36 10.81 25.99
C GLU A 246 -4.05 9.76 25.11
N THR A 247 -4.63 10.21 23.99
CA THR A 247 -5.57 9.40 23.18
C THR A 247 -5.32 9.43 21.68
N TRP A 248 -4.31 10.17 21.20
CA TRP A 248 -4.05 10.29 19.77
C TRP A 248 -3.61 8.96 19.12
N VAL A 249 -2.70 8.20 19.75
CA VAL A 249 -2.20 6.90 19.27
C VAL A 249 -3.32 5.87 19.04
N PRO A 250 -4.17 5.51 20.03
CA PRO A 250 -5.26 4.55 19.82
C PRO A 250 -6.33 5.04 18.82
N LEU A 251 -6.48 6.35 18.64
CA LEU A 251 -7.44 6.90 17.67
C LEU A 251 -6.91 6.90 16.23
N ILE A 252 -5.62 7.16 16.01
CA ILE A 252 -5.01 7.11 14.66
C ILE A 252 -4.85 5.66 14.20
N GLU A 253 -4.45 4.75 15.08
CA GLU A 253 -4.40 3.31 14.82
C GLU A 253 -5.80 2.78 14.46
N LYS A 254 -6.83 3.04 15.27
CA LYS A 254 -8.23 2.69 14.93
C LYS A 254 -8.66 3.25 13.57
N ALA A 255 -8.28 4.49 13.25
CA ALA A 255 -8.61 5.09 11.97
C ALA A 255 -7.87 4.44 10.79
N TYR A 256 -6.66 3.93 11.02
CA TYR A 256 -5.84 3.18 10.07
C TYR A 256 -6.36 1.74 9.88
N ALA A 257 -6.70 1.03 10.96
CA ALA A 257 -7.40 -0.25 10.93
C ALA A 257 -8.72 -0.14 10.14
N LYS A 258 -9.54 0.88 10.42
CA LYS A 258 -10.75 1.17 9.61
C LYS A 258 -10.42 1.45 8.13
N ALA A 259 -9.32 2.14 7.83
CA ALA A 259 -8.88 2.41 6.46
C ALA A 259 -8.38 1.15 5.73
N HIS A 260 -8.04 0.08 6.47
CA HIS A 260 -7.62 -1.23 5.98
C HIS A 260 -8.63 -2.36 6.25
N GLY A 261 -9.84 -2.02 6.74
CA GLY A 261 -10.99 -2.92 6.87
C GLY A 261 -11.26 -3.40 8.29
N ASP A 262 -10.21 -3.82 9.00
CA ASP A 262 -10.20 -4.35 10.37
C ASP A 262 -8.78 -4.31 10.97
N TYR A 263 -8.65 -4.67 12.25
CA TYR A 263 -7.35 -4.74 12.94
C TYR A 263 -6.45 -5.86 12.42
N GLU A 264 -6.97 -7.07 12.18
CA GLU A 264 -6.19 -8.19 11.62
C GLU A 264 -5.55 -7.81 10.26
N SER A 265 -6.22 -6.98 9.45
CA SER A 265 -5.70 -6.49 8.16
C SER A 265 -4.52 -5.51 8.25
N ILE A 266 -4.21 -4.95 9.42
CA ILE A 266 -2.97 -4.18 9.67
C ILE A 266 -1.87 -5.00 10.35
N SER A 267 -2.14 -6.27 10.68
CA SER A 267 -1.15 -7.20 11.22
C SER A 267 -0.08 -7.55 10.16
N GLY A 268 1.20 -7.38 10.49
CA GLY A 268 2.33 -7.70 9.62
C GLY A 268 2.54 -6.74 8.45
N GLY A 269 3.75 -6.18 8.32
CA GLY A 269 4.06 -5.23 7.26
C GLY A 269 5.44 -4.61 7.35
N HIS A 270 5.63 -3.49 6.63
CA HIS A 270 6.90 -2.80 6.52
C HIS A 270 6.70 -1.30 6.69
N GLY A 271 7.50 -0.63 7.53
CA GLY A 271 7.31 0.78 7.88
C GLY A 271 7.32 1.73 6.67
N GLY A 272 7.94 1.30 5.58
CA GLY A 272 7.86 1.96 4.28
C GLY A 272 6.47 2.04 3.65
N GLU A 273 5.63 1.03 3.83
CA GLU A 273 4.23 1.02 3.39
C GLU A 273 3.41 1.99 4.24
N ALA A 274 3.63 2.01 5.55
CA ALA A 274 2.99 2.97 6.44
C ALA A 274 3.42 4.42 6.13
N VAL A 275 4.68 4.69 5.77
CA VAL A 275 5.10 6.02 5.30
C VAL A 275 4.42 6.41 3.99
N GLU A 276 4.27 5.47 3.04
CA GLU A 276 3.48 5.70 1.82
C GLU A 276 2.02 6.04 2.16
N ASP A 277 1.40 5.34 3.12
CA ASP A 277 0.00 5.57 3.51
C ASP A 277 -0.22 6.81 4.40
N LEU A 278 0.78 7.21 5.18
CA LEU A 278 0.71 8.37 6.07
C LEU A 278 1.08 9.68 5.35
N THR A 279 1.95 9.62 4.33
CA THR A 279 2.54 10.83 3.71
C THR A 279 2.42 10.93 2.20
N GLY A 280 2.17 9.82 1.49
CA GLY A 280 2.36 9.73 0.04
C GLY A 280 3.82 9.62 -0.42
N GLY A 281 4.76 9.41 0.52
CA GLY A 281 6.16 9.10 0.26
C GLY A 281 6.37 7.72 -0.37
N LEU A 282 7.61 7.39 -0.69
CA LEU A 282 7.98 6.12 -1.35
C LEU A 282 9.16 5.45 -0.66
N CYS A 283 9.04 4.14 -0.38
CA CYS A 283 10.05 3.35 0.34
C CYS A 283 10.70 2.24 -0.49
N THR A 284 11.98 2.00 -0.21
CA THR A 284 12.78 0.88 -0.73
C THR A 284 13.49 0.17 0.44
N THR A 285 14.02 -1.03 0.21
CA THR A 285 14.80 -1.79 1.20
C THR A 285 15.89 -2.61 0.52
N PHE A 286 17.05 -2.64 1.15
CA PHE A 286 18.22 -3.40 0.73
C PHE A 286 18.91 -4.01 1.98
N PRO A 287 19.63 -5.13 1.83
CA PRO A 287 20.56 -5.61 2.84
C PRO A 287 21.55 -4.53 3.27
N ILE A 288 21.99 -4.53 4.53
CA ILE A 288 23.01 -3.58 5.00
C ILE A 288 24.40 -3.89 4.40
N GLU A 289 24.66 -5.14 4.02
CA GLU A 289 25.85 -5.55 3.26
C GLU A 289 25.91 -4.95 1.83
N ASP A 290 24.79 -4.50 1.25
CA ASP A 290 24.77 -3.81 -0.05
C ASP A 290 25.20 -2.32 0.04
N ILE A 291 25.55 -1.81 1.24
CA ILE A 291 26.06 -0.44 1.43
C ILE A 291 27.53 -0.38 0.96
N LEU A 292 27.72 -0.12 -0.33
CA LEU A 292 29.04 0.00 -0.98
C LEU A 292 29.98 1.03 -0.34
N ASP A 293 29.44 2.14 0.16
CA ASP A 293 30.20 3.25 0.77
C ASP A 293 29.43 3.77 1.98
N THR A 294 29.91 3.40 3.16
CA THR A 294 29.29 3.69 4.46
C THR A 294 29.53 5.14 4.91
N ASP A 295 30.66 5.75 4.53
CA ASP A 295 30.90 7.18 4.72
C ASP A 295 29.93 8.01 3.87
N LYS A 296 29.74 7.63 2.61
CA LYS A 296 28.78 8.31 1.72
C LYS A 296 27.34 8.11 2.19
N PHE A 297 26.95 6.89 2.57
CA PHE A 297 25.61 6.63 3.12
C PHE A 297 25.35 7.46 4.39
N TRP A 298 26.32 7.57 5.28
CA TRP A 298 26.20 8.44 6.44
C TRP A 298 25.92 9.91 6.05
N ASN A 299 26.72 10.47 5.13
CA ASN A 299 26.67 11.90 4.80
C ASN A 299 25.51 12.31 3.86
N GLU A 300 25.17 11.48 2.87
CA GLU A 300 24.16 11.78 1.83
C GLU A 300 22.76 11.18 2.13
N GLU A 301 22.66 10.25 3.08
CA GLU A 301 21.41 9.58 3.46
C GLU A 301 21.04 9.85 4.92
N LEU A 302 21.83 9.36 5.89
CA LEU A 302 21.47 9.42 7.32
C LEU A 302 21.51 10.83 7.91
N LEU A 303 22.52 11.65 7.59
CA LEU A 303 22.54 13.06 8.00
C LEU A 303 21.50 13.91 7.25
N GLN A 304 20.86 13.39 6.20
CA GLN A 304 19.81 14.06 5.43
C GLN A 304 18.39 13.73 5.92
N MET A 305 18.22 13.16 7.11
CA MET A 305 16.90 12.82 7.65
C MET A 305 15.95 14.03 7.75
N GLN A 306 16.47 15.20 8.14
CA GLN A 306 15.70 16.45 8.20
C GLN A 306 15.25 16.96 6.81
N SER A 307 15.81 16.42 5.72
CA SER A 307 15.45 16.72 4.33
C SER A 307 14.34 15.78 3.80
N GLY A 308 13.55 15.18 4.69
CA GLY A 308 12.44 14.28 4.35
C GLY A 308 12.84 12.83 4.06
N LYS A 309 14.06 12.41 4.39
CA LYS A 309 14.48 11.00 4.33
C LYS A 309 14.19 10.32 5.67
N VAL A 310 13.56 9.15 5.64
CA VAL A 310 13.25 8.37 6.85
C VAL A 310 13.77 6.95 6.72
N PHE A 311 14.25 6.38 7.83
CA PHE A 311 14.95 5.11 7.84
C PHE A 311 14.39 4.15 8.89
N PHE A 312 14.29 2.88 8.50
CA PHE A 312 13.94 1.78 9.37
C PHE A 312 15.02 0.72 9.37
N LEU A 313 15.13 -0.03 10.46
CA LEU A 313 16.05 -1.15 10.60
C LEU A 313 15.26 -2.40 11.03
N SER A 314 15.64 -3.56 10.49
CA SER A 314 14.98 -4.84 10.81
C SER A 314 15.97 -6.00 10.70
N LEU A 315 15.84 -6.98 11.59
CA LEU A 315 16.74 -8.12 11.76
C LEU A 315 15.99 -9.47 11.72
N TYR A 316 16.71 -10.55 11.38
CA TYR A 316 16.16 -11.91 11.26
C TYR A 316 16.33 -12.78 12.53
N TYR A 317 17.18 -12.41 13.50
CA TYR A 317 17.46 -13.22 14.70
C TYR A 317 17.58 -12.41 16.00
N ASP A 318 16.78 -12.73 17.02
CA ASP A 318 16.81 -12.07 18.35
C ASP A 318 18.26 -12.01 18.91
N THR A 319 18.76 -10.80 19.22
CA THR A 319 20.14 -10.60 19.71
C THR A 319 20.28 -9.34 20.57
N GLN A 320 21.01 -9.43 21.68
CA GLN A 320 21.37 -8.28 22.55
C GLN A 320 20.19 -7.32 22.86
N GLY A 321 19.01 -7.88 23.15
CA GLY A 321 17.78 -7.15 23.45
C GLY A 321 16.97 -6.67 22.23
N LEU A 322 17.56 -6.74 21.03
CA LEU A 322 16.85 -6.57 19.75
C LEU A 322 16.01 -7.82 19.43
N VAL A 323 14.87 -7.59 18.79
CA VAL A 323 13.86 -8.61 18.46
C VAL A 323 13.75 -8.75 16.95
N SER A 324 13.68 -9.99 16.48
CA SER A 324 13.55 -10.35 15.06
C SER A 324 12.11 -10.29 14.55
N GLY A 325 11.97 -10.18 13.22
CA GLY A 325 10.65 -10.05 12.57
C GLY A 325 9.95 -8.71 12.86
N HIS A 326 10.69 -7.75 13.40
CA HIS A 326 10.20 -6.48 13.95
C HIS A 326 10.76 -5.28 13.18
N GLU A 327 10.08 -4.13 13.26
CA GLU A 327 10.45 -2.90 12.55
C GLU A 327 10.88 -1.82 13.56
N TYR A 328 12.12 -1.35 13.46
CA TYR A 328 12.67 -0.31 14.33
C TYR A 328 12.79 1.01 13.60
N SER A 329 12.51 2.10 14.32
CA SER A 329 12.59 3.47 13.80
C SER A 329 13.99 4.03 13.99
N VAL A 330 14.59 4.63 12.95
CA VAL A 330 15.72 5.55 13.16
C VAL A 330 15.12 6.93 13.38
N LEU A 331 15.32 7.51 14.57
CA LEU A 331 14.76 8.83 14.92
C LEU A 331 15.75 9.97 14.66
N ARG A 332 17.07 9.74 14.84
CA ARG A 332 18.09 10.78 14.66
C ARG A 332 19.46 10.18 14.35
N ALA A 333 20.19 10.78 13.42
CA ALA A 333 21.62 10.59 13.23
C ALA A 333 22.41 11.74 13.87
N VAL A 334 23.51 11.43 14.57
CA VAL A 334 24.41 12.42 15.19
C VAL A 334 25.86 12.01 14.99
N GLU A 335 26.69 12.91 14.46
CA GLU A 335 28.15 12.77 14.50
C GLU A 335 28.73 13.74 15.54
N ALA A 336 29.49 13.21 16.50
CA ALA A 336 30.07 13.99 17.58
C ALA A 336 31.39 13.39 18.05
N LYS A 337 32.40 14.24 18.30
CA LYS A 337 33.76 13.84 18.72
C LYS A 337 34.44 12.78 17.80
N GLY A 338 34.10 12.78 16.51
CA GLY A 338 34.60 11.78 15.55
C GLY A 338 33.98 10.38 15.69
N ARG A 339 32.81 10.29 16.34
CA ARG A 339 32.02 9.05 16.50
C ARG A 339 30.60 9.30 15.98
N ARG A 340 29.97 8.27 15.45
CA ARG A 340 28.69 8.33 14.72
C ARG A 340 27.64 7.49 15.40
N PHE A 341 26.49 8.08 15.69
CA PHE A 341 25.45 7.48 16.52
C PHE A 341 24.07 7.59 15.87
N LEU A 342 23.30 6.51 15.90
CA LEU A 342 21.88 6.52 15.61
C LEU A 342 21.07 6.40 16.91
N LEU A 343 20.05 7.24 17.04
CA LEU A 343 18.95 7.05 18.00
C LEU A 343 17.92 6.14 17.34
N ILE A 344 17.71 4.96 17.90
CA ILE A 344 16.83 3.92 17.39
C ILE A 344 15.69 3.72 18.38
N ARG A 345 14.45 3.52 17.90
CA ARG A 345 13.28 3.25 18.73
C ARG A 345 12.60 1.92 18.38
N ASN A 346 12.36 1.11 19.41
CA ASN A 346 11.41 0.01 19.42
C ASN A 346 9.99 0.56 19.62
N PRO A 347 9.02 0.35 18.69
CA PRO A 347 7.64 0.82 18.84
C PRO A 347 6.85 0.14 19.97
N TRP A 348 7.39 -0.90 20.63
CA TRP A 348 6.79 -1.47 21.85
C TRP A 348 6.83 -0.52 23.05
N GLY A 349 7.65 0.53 23.01
CA GLY A 349 7.88 1.40 24.16
C GLY A 349 8.72 0.74 25.27
N ASN A 350 9.45 -0.33 24.93
CA ASN A 350 10.31 -1.11 25.82
C ASN A 350 11.20 -2.05 24.97
N SER A 351 12.03 -2.89 25.63
CA SER A 351 12.85 -3.94 25.02
C SER A 351 13.91 -3.37 24.07
N GLU A 352 15.04 -3.01 24.67
CA GLU A 352 16.09 -2.19 24.09
C GLU A 352 17.40 -2.95 23.91
N TRP A 353 18.29 -2.37 23.11
CA TRP A 353 19.68 -2.77 22.97
C TRP A 353 20.39 -2.89 24.33
N THR A 354 21.19 -3.94 24.52
CA THR A 354 21.94 -4.21 25.77
C THR A 354 23.47 -4.18 25.62
N GLY A 355 23.98 -3.72 24.48
CA GLY A 355 25.41 -3.49 24.25
C GLY A 355 25.88 -2.07 24.60
N PRO A 356 27.02 -1.61 24.04
CA PRO A 356 27.54 -0.26 24.22
C PRO A 356 26.50 0.83 23.90
N TRP A 357 26.36 1.83 24.77
CA TRP A 357 25.38 2.93 24.71
C TRP A 357 23.92 2.55 24.96
N SER A 358 23.67 1.34 25.45
CA SER A 358 22.43 0.99 26.17
C SER A 358 22.26 1.82 27.45
N ASP A 359 21.06 1.81 28.04
CA ASP A 359 20.77 2.50 29.31
C ASP A 359 21.63 2.03 30.49
N GLY A 360 22.13 0.79 30.45
CA GLY A 360 23.03 0.23 31.46
C GLY A 360 24.52 0.51 31.21
N SER A 361 24.89 1.21 30.13
CA SER A 361 26.27 1.25 29.65
C SER A 361 27.19 2.14 30.50
N SER A 362 28.39 1.62 30.76
CA SER A 362 29.51 2.34 31.41
C SER A 362 30.05 3.55 30.63
N GLU A 363 29.72 3.60 29.35
CA GLU A 363 30.14 4.57 28.34
C GLU A 363 29.48 5.95 28.55
N TRP A 364 28.35 5.99 29.27
CA TRP A 364 27.64 7.22 29.59
C TRP A 364 28.38 8.09 30.61
N THR A 365 28.94 9.20 30.14
CA THR A 365 29.41 10.29 30.99
C THR A 365 28.44 11.47 30.93
N GLY A 366 28.41 12.34 31.94
CA GLY A 366 27.53 13.52 31.95
C GLY A 366 27.71 14.46 30.75
N GLU A 367 28.88 14.42 30.10
CA GLU A 367 29.12 15.12 28.84
C GLU A 367 28.39 14.44 27.67
N TRP A 368 28.49 13.12 27.52
CA TRP A 368 27.77 12.35 26.50
C TRP A 368 26.24 12.39 26.70
N MET A 369 25.77 12.32 27.96
CA MET A 369 24.35 12.51 28.31
C MET A 369 23.82 13.85 27.77
N THR A 370 24.60 14.92 27.91
CA THR A 370 24.24 16.25 27.41
C THR A 370 24.29 16.30 25.87
N LEU A 371 25.38 15.79 25.29
CA LEU A 371 25.71 15.86 23.86
C LEU A 371 24.76 15.05 22.98
N LEU A 372 24.35 13.86 23.43
CA LEU A 372 23.34 13.03 22.77
C LEU A 372 21.92 13.28 23.33
N SER A 373 21.78 14.09 24.39
CA SER A 373 20.49 14.38 25.04
C SER A 373 19.74 13.14 25.54
N HIS A 374 20.49 12.09 25.91
CA HIS A 374 19.94 10.81 26.38
C HIS A 374 19.28 10.95 27.76
N ARG A 375 18.35 10.05 28.05
CA ARG A 375 17.62 9.91 29.30
C ARG A 375 17.49 8.43 29.59
N PHE A 376 17.74 8.03 30.84
CA PHE A 376 17.57 6.64 31.25
C PHE A 376 16.09 6.31 31.49
N GLY A 377 15.65 5.19 30.95
CA GLY A 377 14.32 4.61 31.12
C GLY A 377 14.00 3.67 29.96
N ASN A 378 13.52 2.45 30.28
CA ASN A 378 13.04 1.47 29.31
C ASN A 378 11.74 1.98 28.64
N ASP A 379 11.91 2.91 27.69
CA ASP A 379 10.89 3.63 26.93
C ASP A 379 10.84 3.20 25.45
N GLY A 380 11.78 2.36 25.03
CA GLY A 380 12.00 1.87 23.67
C GLY A 380 13.12 2.57 22.90
N GLN A 381 13.69 3.68 23.39
CA GLN A 381 14.74 4.46 22.71
C GLN A 381 16.15 4.13 23.22
N PHE A 382 17.03 3.73 22.31
CA PHE A 382 18.44 3.48 22.62
C PHE A 382 19.38 4.15 21.62
N TRP A 383 20.60 4.44 22.07
CA TRP A 383 21.69 4.87 21.21
C TRP A 383 22.53 3.66 20.77
N MET A 384 22.98 3.69 19.53
CA MET A 384 23.88 2.68 18.95
C MET A 384 24.90 3.36 18.05
N GLU A 385 26.14 2.88 18.04
CA GLU A 385 27.16 3.38 17.12
C GLU A 385 26.90 2.89 15.69
N TYR A 386 27.22 3.71 14.69
CA TYR A 386 26.98 3.36 13.29
C TYR A 386 27.76 2.12 12.84
N CYS A 387 28.92 1.82 13.46
CA CYS A 387 29.63 0.56 13.24
C CYS A 387 28.84 -0.66 13.74
N ASP A 388 28.15 -0.56 14.87
CA ASP A 388 27.34 -1.66 15.42
C ASP A 388 26.07 -1.84 14.57
N VAL A 389 25.48 -0.74 14.10
CA VAL A 389 24.36 -0.77 13.13
C VAL A 389 24.76 -1.53 11.86
N LEU A 390 25.95 -1.29 11.33
CA LEU A 390 26.48 -1.97 10.14
C LEU A 390 26.80 -3.46 10.37
N ASN A 391 27.07 -3.87 11.61
CA ASN A 391 27.48 -5.24 11.95
C ASN A 391 26.32 -6.16 12.38
N LEU A 392 25.19 -5.60 12.84
CA LEU A 392 24.15 -6.36 13.58
C LEU A 392 22.78 -6.43 12.91
N TRP A 393 22.49 -5.54 11.96
CA TRP A 393 21.17 -5.42 11.35
C TRP A 393 21.20 -5.95 9.91
N ASP A 394 20.29 -6.86 9.57
CA ASP A 394 20.27 -7.48 8.24
C ASP A 394 19.82 -6.50 7.14
N ARG A 395 18.83 -5.64 7.43
CA ARG A 395 18.23 -4.74 6.44
C ARG A 395 18.06 -3.32 6.94
N VAL A 396 18.25 -2.39 6.01
CA VAL A 396 17.74 -1.02 6.10
C VAL A 396 16.54 -0.86 5.16
N LYS A 397 15.57 -0.04 5.56
CA LYS A 397 14.55 0.51 4.66
C LYS A 397 14.71 2.03 4.62
N ARG A 398 14.67 2.62 3.42
CA ARG A 398 14.73 4.07 3.22
C ARG A 398 13.45 4.52 2.51
N ALA A 399 12.76 5.51 3.06
CA ALA A 399 11.71 6.22 2.35
C ALA A 399 12.03 7.71 2.16
N GLN A 400 11.55 8.25 1.04
CA GLN A 400 11.54 9.68 0.76
C GLN A 400 10.11 10.20 0.93
N ILE A 401 9.94 11.19 1.81
CA ILE A 401 8.72 11.98 1.95
C ILE A 401 8.79 13.16 0.97
N PHE A 402 7.68 13.49 0.32
CA PHE A 402 7.63 14.56 -0.68
C PHE A 402 7.02 15.85 -0.13
N ASP A 403 7.75 16.94 -0.29
CA ASP A 403 7.33 18.29 0.07
C ASP A 403 6.61 19.01 -1.10
N ASN A 404 6.37 20.31 -0.92
CA ASN A 404 5.68 21.15 -1.92
C ASN A 404 6.51 21.47 -3.18
N ASN A 405 7.81 21.13 -3.21
CA ASN A 405 8.67 21.32 -4.37
C ASN A 405 8.56 20.16 -5.39
N TRP A 406 7.96 19.04 -4.99
CA TRP A 406 7.76 17.87 -5.86
C TRP A 406 6.46 17.94 -6.68
N PHE A 407 6.56 17.43 -7.91
CA PHE A 407 5.45 17.36 -8.87
C PHE A 407 5.19 15.91 -9.30
N LEU A 408 3.95 15.47 -9.21
CA LEU A 408 3.48 14.13 -9.54
C LEU A 408 2.95 14.05 -10.98
N SER A 409 3.35 13.00 -11.71
CA SER A 409 2.76 12.59 -12.99
C SER A 409 2.35 11.13 -12.91
N LYS A 410 1.05 10.86 -12.77
CA LYS A 410 0.48 9.51 -12.57
C LYS A 410 -0.27 9.02 -13.79
N SER A 411 -0.06 7.76 -14.18
CA SER A 411 -0.85 7.08 -15.21
C SER A 411 -1.30 5.70 -14.73
N ASN A 412 -2.59 5.39 -14.89
CA ASN A 412 -3.16 4.09 -14.52
C ASN A 412 -3.04 3.08 -15.68
N VAL A 413 -2.80 1.82 -15.34
CA VAL A 413 -2.74 0.70 -16.30
C VAL A 413 -3.21 -0.60 -15.68
N GLU A 414 -3.85 -1.43 -16.49
CA GLU A 414 -4.11 -2.83 -16.21
C GLU A 414 -3.03 -3.63 -16.95
N LEU A 415 -2.30 -4.48 -16.22
CA LEU A 415 -1.19 -5.27 -16.74
C LEU A 415 -1.54 -6.74 -16.61
N GLN A 416 -1.48 -7.48 -17.72
CA GLN A 416 -1.54 -8.93 -17.68
C GLN A 416 -0.16 -9.46 -17.30
N ALA A 417 -0.10 -10.29 -16.25
CA ALA A 417 1.07 -11.10 -15.96
C ALA A 417 1.23 -12.20 -17.03
N SER A 418 2.45 -12.72 -17.15
CA SER A 418 2.77 -13.83 -18.04
C SER A 418 3.68 -14.84 -17.34
N PHE A 419 3.65 -16.09 -17.79
CA PHE A 419 4.62 -17.10 -17.41
C PHE A 419 5.26 -17.69 -18.69
N PRO A 420 6.60 -17.58 -18.88
CA PRO A 420 7.54 -16.81 -18.06
C PRO A 420 7.25 -15.29 -18.10
N ALA A 421 7.59 -14.58 -17.02
CA ALA A 421 7.26 -13.16 -16.87
C ALA A 421 8.05 -12.27 -17.84
N THR A 422 7.35 -11.56 -18.72
CA THR A 422 7.90 -10.67 -19.76
C THR A 422 7.58 -9.20 -19.49
N TYR A 423 8.36 -8.28 -20.06
CA TYR A 423 7.97 -6.86 -20.09
C TYR A 423 6.66 -6.65 -20.87
N SER A 424 5.87 -5.68 -20.41
CA SER A 424 4.55 -5.36 -20.95
C SER A 424 4.62 -4.77 -22.35
N LYS A 425 3.61 -5.09 -23.18
CA LYS A 425 3.35 -4.40 -24.46
C LYS A 425 2.84 -2.96 -24.26
N THR A 426 2.54 -2.54 -23.03
CA THR A 426 2.18 -1.17 -22.68
C THR A 426 3.35 -0.54 -21.92
N VAL A 427 3.95 0.48 -22.52
CA VAL A 427 5.11 1.22 -22.00
C VAL A 427 4.73 2.68 -21.72
N PHE A 428 5.61 3.40 -21.03
CA PHE A 428 5.41 4.81 -20.71
C PHE A 428 6.61 5.65 -21.12
N ASP A 429 6.37 6.61 -22.00
CA ASP A 429 7.37 7.56 -22.45
C ASP A 429 7.36 8.77 -21.50
N LEU A 430 8.50 9.02 -20.85
CA LEU A 430 8.75 10.09 -19.90
C LEU A 430 9.56 11.19 -20.60
N THR A 431 8.99 12.39 -20.70
CA THR A 431 9.73 13.55 -21.22
C THR A 431 10.25 14.40 -20.06
N ILE A 432 11.58 14.46 -19.94
CA ILE A 432 12.31 15.29 -18.99
C ILE A 432 12.72 16.58 -19.70
N THR A 433 12.31 17.72 -19.14
CA THR A 433 12.43 19.05 -19.77
C THR A 433 13.53 19.93 -19.16
N SER A 434 14.04 19.54 -17.99
CA SER A 434 15.01 20.25 -17.17
C SER A 434 15.76 19.21 -16.32
N PRO A 435 17.08 19.35 -16.10
CA PRO A 435 17.80 18.42 -15.24
C PRO A 435 17.32 18.54 -13.79
N GLY A 436 17.33 17.43 -13.04
CA GLY A 436 16.95 17.42 -11.63
C GLY A 436 16.68 16.03 -11.07
N PRO A 437 16.28 15.93 -9.79
CA PRO A 437 15.92 14.67 -9.17
C PRO A 437 14.59 14.15 -9.76
N VAL A 438 14.54 12.86 -10.07
CA VAL A 438 13.35 12.19 -10.62
C VAL A 438 13.14 10.86 -9.93
N THR A 439 11.94 10.66 -9.40
CA THR A 439 11.49 9.40 -8.81
C THR A 439 10.48 8.74 -9.74
N ILE A 440 10.72 7.49 -10.12
CA ILE A 440 9.83 6.68 -10.95
C ILE A 440 9.29 5.55 -10.07
N ALA A 441 7.96 5.39 -10.00
CA ALA A 441 7.30 4.35 -9.22
C ALA A 441 6.30 3.53 -10.03
N LEU A 442 6.18 2.25 -9.68
CA LEU A 442 5.18 1.30 -10.15
C LEU A 442 4.56 0.64 -8.91
N SER A 443 3.30 0.97 -8.65
CA SER A 443 2.52 0.48 -7.50
C SER A 443 1.34 -0.36 -7.96
N GLN A 444 0.98 -1.38 -7.18
CA GLN A 444 -0.31 -2.07 -7.29
C GLN A 444 -1.32 -1.50 -6.29
N ILE A 445 -2.55 -2.00 -6.34
CA ILE A 445 -3.61 -1.68 -5.36
C ILE A 445 -3.22 -2.33 -4.03
N ASP A 446 -3.48 -1.64 -2.92
CA ASP A 446 -3.27 -2.21 -1.59
C ASP A 446 -4.20 -3.41 -1.35
N THR A 447 -3.62 -4.56 -0.99
CA THR A 447 -4.38 -5.79 -0.73
C THR A 447 -4.93 -5.89 0.68
N ARG A 448 -4.45 -5.09 1.65
CA ARG A 448 -4.86 -5.17 3.06
C ARG A 448 -6.36 -4.97 3.24
N TYR A 449 -6.93 -3.97 2.58
CA TYR A 449 -8.40 -3.75 2.59
C TYR A 449 -9.22 -4.92 2.02
N PHE A 450 -8.57 -5.85 1.32
CA PHE A 450 -9.16 -7.03 0.71
C PHE A 450 -8.62 -8.33 1.32
N ASN A 451 -8.12 -8.31 2.58
CA ASN A 451 -7.62 -9.51 3.26
C ASN A 451 -8.63 -10.66 3.14
N ARG A 452 -8.14 -11.82 2.67
CA ARG A 452 -8.88 -13.05 2.33
C ARG A 452 -9.77 -12.98 1.06
N LEU A 453 -9.90 -11.84 0.41
CA LEU A 453 -10.56 -11.64 -0.89
C LEU A 453 -9.57 -11.36 -2.04
N GLU A 454 -8.27 -11.47 -1.79
CA GLU A 454 -7.22 -11.38 -2.81
C GLU A 454 -7.18 -12.67 -3.66
N GLY A 455 -6.67 -12.58 -4.88
CA GLY A 455 -6.63 -13.71 -5.82
C GLY A 455 -5.68 -14.85 -5.42
N GLU A 456 -5.69 -15.89 -6.26
CA GLU A 456 -4.84 -17.10 -6.16
C GLU A 456 -3.34 -16.83 -6.42
N TYR A 457 -2.98 -15.61 -6.83
CA TYR A 457 -1.62 -15.20 -7.19
C TYR A 457 -1.20 -13.94 -6.45
N GLU A 458 0.05 -13.96 -5.99
CA GLU A 458 0.78 -12.79 -5.52
C GLU A 458 1.58 -12.19 -6.70
N TYR A 459 1.59 -10.87 -6.80
CA TYR A 459 2.20 -10.15 -7.92
C TYR A 459 3.47 -9.43 -7.47
N ALA A 460 4.63 -9.86 -7.97
CA ALA A 460 5.88 -9.15 -7.82
C ALA A 460 6.08 -8.17 -9.00
N LEU A 461 6.10 -6.88 -8.67
CA LEU A 461 6.34 -5.80 -9.64
C LEU A 461 7.84 -5.64 -9.92
N THR A 462 8.17 -5.31 -11.17
CA THR A 462 9.47 -4.78 -11.63
C THR A 462 9.27 -3.82 -12.81
N PHE A 463 10.24 -2.96 -13.09
CA PHE A 463 10.30 -2.21 -14.34
C PHE A 463 11.74 -1.91 -14.78
N GLN A 464 11.92 -1.75 -16.10
CA GLN A 464 13.16 -1.26 -16.71
C GLN A 464 12.94 0.15 -17.26
N VAL A 465 13.99 0.98 -17.21
CA VAL A 465 14.04 2.29 -17.85
C VAL A 465 15.10 2.26 -18.95
N THR A 466 14.74 2.70 -20.16
CA THR A 466 15.66 2.97 -21.27
C THR A 466 15.70 4.47 -21.57
N GLN A 467 16.80 4.94 -22.15
CA GLN A 467 16.88 6.27 -22.75
C GLN A 467 16.66 6.16 -24.27
N LEU A 468 15.78 7.00 -24.81
CA LEU A 468 15.43 7.09 -26.23
C LEU A 468 16.23 8.19 -26.91
N ALA A 469 17.10 7.81 -27.84
CA ALA A 469 17.78 8.75 -28.72
C ALA A 469 16.87 9.22 -29.87
N LYS A 470 17.24 10.35 -30.51
CA LYS A 470 16.40 11.03 -31.53
C LYS A 470 16.25 10.26 -32.85
N ASP A 471 17.08 9.25 -33.06
CA ASP A 471 17.04 8.28 -34.17
C ASP A 471 16.11 7.08 -33.88
N GLY A 472 15.60 6.96 -32.65
CA GLY A 472 14.82 5.81 -32.18
C GLY A 472 15.66 4.70 -31.53
N THR A 473 16.97 4.88 -31.36
CA THR A 473 17.82 3.92 -30.65
C THR A 473 17.52 3.96 -29.15
N GLU A 474 17.29 2.80 -28.55
CA GLU A 474 17.09 2.65 -27.10
C GLU A 474 18.34 2.10 -26.42
N THR A 475 18.74 2.72 -25.31
CA THR A 475 19.84 2.28 -24.46
C THR A 475 19.32 1.95 -23.05
N PRO A 476 19.69 0.82 -22.43
CA PRO A 476 19.33 0.54 -21.04
C PRO A 476 19.91 1.60 -20.11
N TYR A 477 19.07 2.17 -19.23
CA TYR A 477 19.48 3.18 -18.26
C TYR A 477 19.51 2.59 -16.83
N THR A 478 18.42 1.94 -16.39
CA THR A 478 18.37 1.26 -15.08
C THR A 478 17.22 0.23 -15.01
N VAL A 479 17.19 -0.59 -13.96
CA VAL A 479 16.13 -1.58 -13.66
C VAL A 479 15.80 -1.52 -12.17
N SER A 480 14.52 -1.66 -11.81
CA SER A 480 14.07 -1.65 -10.41
C SER A 480 14.54 -2.89 -9.66
N SER A 481 15.03 -2.73 -8.44
CA SER A 481 15.42 -3.83 -7.54
C SER A 481 14.28 -4.84 -7.30
N THR A 482 14.60 -6.13 -7.35
CA THR A 482 13.73 -7.23 -6.91
C THR A 482 13.76 -7.40 -5.38
N ALA A 483 13.44 -6.33 -4.64
CA ALA A 483 13.48 -6.32 -3.17
C ALA A 483 12.26 -7.08 -2.59
N GLU A 484 12.40 -8.39 -2.45
CA GLU A 484 11.30 -9.37 -2.30
C GLU A 484 10.19 -8.97 -1.32
N THR A 485 10.54 -8.36 -0.19
CA THR A 485 9.62 -7.96 0.90
C THR A 485 8.63 -6.84 0.55
N LEU A 486 9.07 -5.72 -0.05
CA LEU A 486 8.18 -4.58 -0.37
C LEU A 486 7.35 -4.84 -1.65
N THR A 487 6.30 -5.66 -1.56
CA THR A 487 5.54 -6.11 -2.74
C THR A 487 4.63 -5.03 -3.35
N ARG A 488 4.09 -4.11 -2.54
CA ARG A 488 3.06 -3.14 -2.97
C ARG A 488 3.56 -2.08 -3.96
N THR A 489 4.74 -1.53 -3.73
CA THR A 489 5.31 -0.45 -4.56
C THR A 489 6.79 -0.70 -4.85
N ARG A 490 7.17 -0.54 -6.11
CA ARG A 490 8.57 -0.45 -6.57
C ARG A 490 8.86 0.97 -6.98
N PHE A 491 10.03 1.49 -6.60
CA PHE A 491 10.49 2.77 -7.11
C PHE A 491 12.00 2.78 -7.39
N ILE A 492 12.43 3.75 -8.19
CA ILE A 492 13.84 4.10 -8.39
C ILE A 492 13.97 5.61 -8.18
N GLU A 493 14.93 6.00 -7.36
CA GLU A 493 15.36 7.38 -7.17
C GLU A 493 16.52 7.68 -8.12
N ILE A 494 16.42 8.77 -8.87
CA ILE A 494 17.51 9.24 -9.74
C ILE A 494 17.83 10.68 -9.31
N PRO A 495 18.88 10.91 -8.50
CA PRO A 495 19.19 12.25 -7.96
C PRO A 495 19.49 13.31 -9.04
N HIS A 496 19.91 12.89 -10.23
CA HIS A 496 20.11 13.76 -11.37
C HIS A 496 19.78 13.04 -12.69
N LEU A 497 18.61 13.35 -13.27
CA LEU A 497 18.19 12.87 -14.58
C LEU A 497 18.21 14.03 -15.58
N GLU A 498 18.92 13.86 -16.70
CA GLU A 498 19.11 14.89 -17.73
C GLU A 498 17.85 15.09 -18.61
N PRO A 499 17.70 16.25 -19.28
CA PRO A 499 16.65 16.47 -20.28
C PRO A 499 16.73 15.45 -21.41
N GLY A 500 15.61 14.79 -21.69
CA GLY A 500 15.58 13.68 -22.64
C GLY A 500 14.23 12.98 -22.70
N LEU A 501 14.18 11.96 -23.56
CA LEU A 501 13.08 11.02 -23.62
C LEU A 501 13.54 9.69 -23.03
N TYR A 502 12.77 9.15 -22.09
CA TYR A 502 13.03 7.86 -21.46
C TYR A 502 11.79 6.99 -21.57
N ARG A 503 11.95 5.67 -21.60
CA ARG A 503 10.83 4.72 -21.70
C ARG A 503 10.84 3.73 -20.54
N VAL A 504 9.71 3.62 -19.86
CA VAL A 504 9.50 2.66 -18.78
C VAL A 504 8.78 1.43 -19.32
N TYR A 505 9.37 0.26 -19.05
CA TYR A 505 8.84 -1.07 -19.35
C TYR A 505 8.38 -1.75 -18.05
N PRO A 506 7.07 -1.75 -17.72
CA PRO A 506 6.54 -2.51 -16.59
C PRO A 506 6.65 -4.01 -16.82
N ARG A 507 6.87 -4.78 -15.76
CA ARG A 507 6.86 -6.25 -15.76
C ARG A 507 6.21 -6.74 -14.47
N VAL A 508 5.30 -7.70 -14.61
CA VAL A 508 4.59 -8.34 -13.49
C VAL A 508 4.93 -9.82 -13.50
N THR A 509 5.48 -10.31 -12.40
CA THR A 509 5.71 -11.74 -12.15
C THR A 509 4.62 -12.24 -11.20
N THR A 510 4.04 -13.40 -11.49
CA THR A 510 3.06 -14.08 -10.62
C THR A 510 3.70 -15.25 -9.88
N ASN A 511 3.55 -15.25 -8.56
CA ASN A 511 3.79 -16.41 -7.72
C ASN A 511 2.42 -17.01 -7.34
N PRO A 512 2.21 -18.34 -7.43
CA PRO A 512 1.02 -18.97 -6.85
C PRO A 512 1.01 -18.75 -5.33
N SER A 513 -0.07 -18.19 -4.80
CA SER A 513 -0.24 -17.97 -3.36
C SER A 513 -0.56 -19.31 -2.67
N GLN A 514 -0.04 -19.54 -1.47
CA GLN A 514 -0.22 -20.80 -0.73
C GLN A 514 -1.60 -20.93 -0.05
N LYS A 515 -2.66 -20.45 -0.71
CA LYS A 515 -4.01 -20.38 -0.15
C LYS A 515 -4.71 -21.73 -0.20
N THR A 516 -5.36 -22.07 0.91
CA THR A 516 -6.19 -23.27 1.09
C THR A 516 -7.63 -23.13 0.60
N SER A 517 -8.05 -21.94 0.14
CA SER A 517 -9.41 -21.67 -0.31
C SER A 517 -9.47 -20.56 -1.35
N SER A 518 -10.41 -20.66 -2.29
CA SER A 518 -10.69 -19.64 -3.29
C SER A 518 -11.54 -18.49 -2.73
N VAL A 519 -11.48 -17.32 -3.39
CA VAL A 519 -12.32 -16.15 -3.06
C VAL A 519 -13.81 -16.50 -3.07
N ASP A 520 -14.21 -17.39 -3.98
CA ASP A 520 -15.59 -17.84 -4.15
C ASP A 520 -16.07 -18.69 -2.96
N GLU A 521 -15.18 -19.45 -2.31
CA GLU A 521 -15.46 -20.22 -1.09
C GLU A 521 -15.45 -19.31 0.14
N ILE A 522 -14.50 -18.38 0.25
CA ILE A 522 -14.47 -17.35 1.31
C ILE A 522 -15.79 -16.56 1.32
N ILE A 523 -16.27 -16.11 0.16
CA ILE A 523 -17.55 -15.36 0.05
C ILE A 523 -18.73 -16.24 0.48
N LYS A 524 -18.80 -17.51 0.06
CA LYS A 524 -19.90 -18.42 0.44
C LYS A 524 -19.90 -18.71 1.94
N PHE A 525 -18.74 -18.99 2.52
CA PHE A 525 -18.59 -19.31 3.94
C PHE A 525 -18.89 -18.11 4.84
N ASN A 526 -18.33 -16.93 4.55
CA ASN A 526 -18.64 -15.72 5.31
C ASN A 526 -20.09 -15.26 5.08
N GLY A 527 -20.69 -15.61 3.94
CA GLY A 527 -22.12 -15.47 3.69
C GLY A 527 -23.00 -16.32 4.62
N THR A 528 -22.67 -17.60 4.88
CA THR A 528 -23.41 -18.43 5.85
C THR A 528 -23.20 -17.99 7.30
N LEU A 529 -22.04 -17.40 7.61
CA LEU A 529 -21.77 -16.70 8.88
C LEU A 529 -22.48 -15.34 8.99
N GLY A 530 -23.23 -14.90 7.98
CA GLY A 530 -23.97 -13.63 7.99
C GLY A 530 -23.12 -12.37 7.75
N ARG A 531 -21.82 -12.50 7.49
CA ARG A 531 -20.84 -11.41 7.32
C ARG A 531 -20.92 -10.70 5.96
N GLN A 532 -22.03 -10.88 5.24
CA GLN A 532 -22.35 -10.21 3.97
C GLN A 532 -22.13 -8.69 4.00
N PRO A 533 -22.46 -7.93 5.07
CA PRO A 533 -22.20 -6.50 5.13
C PRO A 533 -20.70 -6.14 5.07
N LYS A 534 -19.82 -7.00 5.60
CA LYS A 534 -18.36 -6.82 5.53
C LYS A 534 -17.81 -7.15 4.15
N ILE A 535 -18.25 -8.26 3.55
CA ILE A 535 -17.92 -8.59 2.15
C ILE A 535 -18.32 -7.42 1.23
N GLU A 536 -19.52 -6.85 1.39
CA GLU A 536 -19.93 -5.67 0.65
C GLU A 536 -19.09 -4.42 0.96
N ARG A 537 -18.71 -4.19 2.22
CA ARG A 537 -17.83 -3.08 2.64
C ARG A 537 -16.48 -3.16 1.90
N GLN A 538 -15.87 -4.35 1.88
CA GLN A 538 -14.63 -4.64 1.15
C GLN A 538 -14.82 -4.46 -0.37
N LEU A 539 -15.76 -5.18 -0.99
CA LEU A 539 -15.99 -5.14 -2.45
C LEU A 539 -16.42 -3.75 -2.97
N ARG A 540 -17.06 -2.91 -2.16
CA ARG A 540 -17.36 -1.52 -2.53
C ARG A 540 -16.09 -0.69 -2.69
N SER A 541 -15.05 -0.89 -1.88
CA SER A 541 -13.75 -0.22 -2.08
C SER A 541 -13.05 -0.73 -3.34
N LEU A 542 -13.10 -2.03 -3.65
CA LEU A 542 -12.57 -2.58 -4.91
C LEU A 542 -13.30 -1.97 -6.12
N THR A 543 -14.61 -1.84 -5.99
CA THR A 543 -15.47 -1.19 -6.99
C THR A 543 -15.12 0.29 -7.11
N MET A 544 -14.86 1.00 -6.02
CA MET A 544 -14.40 2.40 -6.05
C MET A 544 -13.00 2.54 -6.64
N ALA A 545 -12.06 1.63 -6.41
CA ALA A 545 -10.74 1.64 -7.06
C ALA A 545 -10.86 1.45 -8.59
N LYS A 546 -11.62 0.42 -9.02
CA LYS A 546 -11.95 0.18 -10.44
C LYS A 546 -12.72 1.36 -11.05
N GLN A 547 -13.68 1.92 -10.33
CA GLN A 547 -14.54 3.02 -10.77
C GLN A 547 -13.83 4.37 -10.76
N VAL A 548 -12.85 4.63 -9.89
CA VAL A 548 -11.97 5.82 -9.99
C VAL A 548 -11.10 5.72 -11.23
N SER A 549 -10.57 4.54 -11.55
CA SER A 549 -9.84 4.30 -12.81
C SER A 549 -10.74 4.52 -14.04
N LEU A 550 -11.97 3.97 -14.01
CA LEU A 550 -12.98 4.14 -15.06
C LEU A 550 -13.48 5.58 -15.19
N LEU A 551 -13.79 6.28 -14.09
CA LEU A 551 -14.30 7.65 -14.08
C LEU A 551 -13.22 8.66 -14.49
N ARG A 552 -11.95 8.47 -14.10
CA ARG A 552 -10.84 9.28 -14.64
C ARG A 552 -10.74 9.07 -16.16
N THR A 553 -10.86 7.83 -16.64
CA THR A 553 -10.86 7.52 -18.09
C THR A 553 -12.10 8.07 -18.81
N GLN A 554 -13.28 8.05 -18.20
CA GLN A 554 -14.54 8.56 -18.77
C GLN A 554 -14.60 10.09 -18.77
N LYS A 555 -14.12 10.75 -17.71
CA LYS A 555 -13.97 12.21 -17.67
C LYS A 555 -13.00 12.67 -18.75
N LEU A 556 -11.84 12.01 -18.87
CA LEU A 556 -10.89 12.27 -19.97
C LEU A 556 -11.56 12.09 -21.36
N ARG A 557 -12.39 11.05 -21.55
CA ARG A 557 -13.18 10.87 -22.79
C ARG A 557 -14.19 12.00 -23.02
N ALA A 558 -14.89 12.47 -21.98
CA ALA A 558 -15.84 13.57 -22.08
C ALA A 558 -15.14 14.90 -22.43
N ASP A 559 -14.02 15.19 -21.77
CA ASP A 559 -13.19 16.36 -22.03
C ASP A 559 -12.59 16.32 -23.45
N ILE A 560 -12.13 15.14 -23.91
CA ILE A 560 -11.68 14.92 -25.30
C ILE A 560 -12.81 15.10 -26.31
N ILE A 561 -14.04 14.67 -26.02
CA ILE A 561 -15.21 14.89 -26.89
C ILE A 561 -15.56 16.38 -26.96
N ALA A 562 -15.53 17.08 -25.83
CA ALA A 562 -15.75 18.53 -25.78
C ALA A 562 -14.68 19.29 -26.59
N GLU A 563 -13.39 18.94 -26.43
CA GLU A 563 -12.30 19.63 -27.14
C GLU A 563 -12.30 19.30 -28.63
N LYS A 564 -12.53 18.04 -29.03
CA LYS A 564 -12.73 17.68 -30.45
C LYS A 564 -13.87 18.46 -31.09
N LYS A 565 -14.97 18.67 -30.36
CA LYS A 565 -16.10 19.48 -30.84
C LYS A 565 -15.71 20.95 -31.06
N LYS A 566 -14.98 21.56 -30.13
CA LYS A 566 -14.43 22.93 -30.33
C LYS A 566 -13.52 23.02 -31.55
N VAL A 567 -12.63 22.03 -31.75
CA VAL A 567 -11.70 21.99 -32.90
C VAL A 567 -12.46 21.82 -34.22
N GLU A 568 -13.47 20.94 -34.28
CA GLU A 568 -14.35 20.81 -35.44
C GLU A 568 -15.12 22.10 -35.75
N GLU A 569 -15.65 22.79 -34.73
CA GLU A 569 -16.37 24.05 -34.90
C GLU A 569 -15.43 25.18 -35.38
N ALA A 570 -14.19 25.23 -34.88
CA ALA A 570 -13.16 26.13 -35.36
C ALA A 570 -12.73 25.84 -36.81
N GLU A 571 -12.58 24.57 -37.20
CA GLU A 571 -12.32 24.19 -38.60
C GLU A 571 -13.48 24.53 -39.53
N LYS A 572 -14.73 24.22 -39.12
CA LYS A 572 -15.94 24.54 -39.89
C LYS A 572 -16.06 26.05 -40.10
N LYS A 573 -15.69 26.85 -39.09
CA LYS A 573 -15.60 28.31 -39.21
C LYS A 573 -14.52 28.76 -40.20
N LYS A 574 -13.27 28.29 -40.07
CA LYS A 574 -12.18 28.59 -41.04
C LYS A 574 -12.54 28.21 -42.47
N LYS A 575 -13.10 27.02 -42.69
CA LYS A 575 -13.53 26.52 -44.02
C LYS A 575 -14.70 27.33 -44.60
N LYS A 576 -15.52 27.98 -43.77
CA LYS A 576 -16.55 28.94 -44.21
C LYS A 576 -15.92 30.27 -44.61
N GLU A 577 -15.01 30.80 -43.79
CA GLU A 577 -14.27 32.04 -44.05
C GLU A 577 -13.42 31.94 -45.34
N GLU A 578 -12.75 30.81 -45.59
CA GLU A 578 -12.05 30.54 -46.86
C GLU A 578 -13.00 30.47 -48.07
N LYS A 579 -14.18 29.86 -47.92
CA LYS A 579 -15.17 29.78 -49.01
C LYS A 579 -15.78 31.14 -49.33
N GLU A 580 -16.05 31.96 -48.32
CA GLU A 580 -16.51 33.34 -48.51
C GLU A 580 -15.43 34.24 -49.13
N LYS A 581 -14.16 34.03 -48.76
CA LYS A 581 -13.03 34.69 -49.43
C LYS A 581 -12.90 34.27 -50.89
N LYS A 582 -12.81 32.96 -51.18
CA LYS A 582 -12.72 32.45 -52.56
C LYS A 582 -13.88 32.89 -53.45
N LYS A 583 -15.11 32.98 -52.92
CA LYS A 583 -16.24 33.54 -53.68
C LYS A 583 -16.05 35.01 -54.06
N LYS A 584 -15.51 35.84 -53.16
CA LYS A 584 -15.20 37.25 -53.48
C LYS A 584 -14.06 37.34 -54.49
N ASP A 585 -13.03 36.52 -54.33
CA ASP A 585 -11.91 36.43 -55.27
C ASP A 585 -12.40 35.99 -56.68
N GLU A 586 -13.35 35.04 -56.76
CA GLU A 586 -13.99 34.59 -58.00
C GLU A 586 -14.93 35.64 -58.62
N GLU A 587 -15.72 36.37 -57.82
CA GLU A 587 -16.56 37.47 -58.32
C GLU A 587 -15.71 38.63 -58.86
N GLU A 588 -14.61 38.97 -58.20
CA GLU A 588 -13.69 40.01 -58.67
C GLU A 588 -12.92 39.56 -59.92
N LYS A 589 -12.52 38.29 -60.00
CA LYS A 589 -11.92 37.70 -61.20
C LYS A 589 -12.91 37.65 -62.37
N LYS A 590 -14.17 37.27 -62.14
CA LYS A 590 -15.21 37.31 -63.17
C LYS A 590 -15.46 38.72 -63.71
N LYS A 591 -15.51 39.74 -62.84
CA LYS A 591 -15.65 41.13 -63.32
C LYS A 591 -14.49 41.55 -64.23
N LYS A 592 -13.25 41.19 -63.88
CA LYS A 592 -12.06 41.42 -64.71
C LYS A 592 -12.11 40.63 -66.03
N GLU A 593 -12.57 39.38 -65.99
CA GLU A 593 -12.73 38.53 -67.19
C GLU A 593 -13.87 38.99 -68.10
N GLU A 594 -14.97 39.54 -67.57
CA GLU A 594 -16.03 40.17 -68.36
C GLU A 594 -15.54 41.48 -69.01
N GLU A 595 -14.74 42.27 -68.30
CA GLU A 595 -14.10 43.49 -68.81
C GLU A 595 -13.05 43.21 -69.90
N GLU A 596 -12.38 42.04 -69.84
CA GLU A 596 -11.45 41.59 -70.87
C GLU A 596 -12.15 40.86 -72.04
N ALA A 597 -13.23 40.12 -71.78
CA ALA A 597 -14.05 39.48 -72.82
C ALA A 597 -14.83 40.49 -73.65
N ALA A 598 -15.26 41.61 -73.05
CA ALA A 598 -15.79 42.76 -73.78
C ALA A 598 -14.79 43.32 -74.80
N LYS A 599 -13.48 43.25 -74.52
CA LYS A 599 -12.39 43.66 -75.42
C LYS A 599 -11.95 42.58 -76.43
N LYS A 600 -12.54 41.37 -76.37
CA LYS A 600 -12.18 40.23 -77.24
C LYS A 600 -13.33 39.69 -78.09
N LYS A 601 -14.54 40.26 -78.00
CA LYS A 601 -15.70 39.91 -78.83
C LYS A 601 -15.81 40.67 -80.16
N GLU A 602 -14.77 41.41 -80.58
CA GLU A 602 -14.68 41.98 -81.94
C GLU A 602 -14.08 41.02 -82.98
N SER A 603 -13.70 39.79 -82.59
CA SER A 603 -13.19 38.76 -83.50
C SER A 603 -13.65 37.37 -83.08
N GLY A 604 -14.09 36.53 -84.01
CA GLY A 604 -14.39 35.13 -83.77
C GLY A 604 -14.46 34.33 -85.06
N ASP A 605 -14.51 32.99 -84.95
CA ASP A 605 -15.10 32.11 -85.96
C ASP A 605 -15.41 30.71 -85.38
N VAL A 606 -15.97 29.80 -86.20
CA VAL A 606 -16.68 28.57 -85.75
C VAL A 606 -16.19 27.28 -86.43
N GLU A 607 -16.03 26.16 -85.68
CA GLU A 607 -16.40 24.80 -86.15
C GLU A 607 -16.54 23.75 -85.00
N THR A 608 -16.49 22.43 -85.26
CA THR A 608 -17.28 21.36 -84.55
C THR A 608 -16.47 20.03 -84.34
N LYS A 609 -16.94 18.76 -84.15
CA LYS A 609 -18.18 17.99 -84.49
C LYS A 609 -18.13 16.54 -83.86
N LYS A 610 -19.21 15.97 -83.25
CA LYS A 610 -19.48 14.50 -82.94
C LYS A 610 -18.59 13.78 -81.86
N GLU A 611 -18.87 12.61 -81.22
CA GLU A 611 -20.01 11.69 -80.81
C GLU A 611 -19.38 10.54 -79.91
N THR A 612 -19.93 9.49 -79.22
CA THR A 612 -21.20 8.71 -79.05
C THR A 612 -21.18 7.93 -77.68
N GLU A 613 -22.10 6.97 -77.38
CA GLU A 613 -22.20 6.11 -76.14
C GLU A 613 -22.19 4.57 -76.40
N VAL A 614 -22.22 3.71 -75.33
CA VAL A 614 -23.11 2.49 -75.12
C VAL A 614 -22.68 1.62 -73.87
N THR A 615 -23.53 0.67 -73.41
CA THR A 615 -23.64 0.15 -72.01
C THR A 615 -23.77 -1.39 -71.79
N VAL A 616 -23.24 -1.91 -70.65
CA VAL A 616 -23.82 -2.89 -69.65
C VAL A 616 -24.28 -4.33 -70.05
N VAL A 617 -24.13 -5.34 -69.16
CA VAL A 617 -25.09 -6.43 -68.74
C VAL A 617 -24.44 -7.49 -67.77
N VAL A 618 -25.26 -8.33 -67.07
CA VAL A 618 -24.93 -9.31 -65.99
C VAL A 618 -25.83 -10.57 -66.10
N GLU A 619 -25.45 -11.75 -65.57
CA GLU A 619 -26.37 -12.92 -65.39
C GLU A 619 -25.95 -13.95 -64.27
N GLU A 620 -26.85 -14.87 -63.87
CA GLU A 620 -26.80 -15.77 -62.66
C GLU A 620 -27.59 -17.09 -62.87
N VAL A 621 -27.17 -18.25 -62.29
CA VAL A 621 -27.92 -19.56 -62.27
C VAL A 621 -27.58 -20.46 -61.04
N VAL A 622 -28.53 -21.30 -60.55
CA VAL A 622 -28.41 -22.25 -59.39
C VAL A 622 -29.18 -23.59 -59.62
N VAL A 623 -28.71 -24.76 -59.10
CA VAL A 623 -29.39 -26.10 -59.12
C VAL A 623 -28.99 -27.01 -57.91
N THR A 624 -29.76 -28.09 -57.59
CA THR A 624 -29.60 -29.09 -56.47
C THR A 624 -29.66 -30.57 -56.96
N SER A 625 -29.79 -31.69 -56.22
CA SER A 625 -30.04 -32.11 -54.80
C SER A 625 -29.62 -33.60 -54.56
N ASP A 626 -29.82 -34.14 -53.33
CA ASP A 626 -29.89 -35.60 -52.94
C ASP A 626 -28.56 -36.43 -53.02
N ALA A 627 -28.33 -37.62 -52.41
CA ALA A 627 -28.72 -38.33 -51.16
C ALA A 627 -27.65 -39.49 -50.93
N THR A 628 -27.65 -40.51 -50.05
CA THR A 628 -28.61 -41.23 -49.18
C THR A 628 -27.96 -41.72 -47.82
N THR A 629 -28.23 -42.95 -47.36
CA THR A 629 -27.98 -43.62 -46.04
C THR A 629 -27.02 -44.82 -46.05
N GLU A 630 -26.35 -45.16 -44.92
CA GLU A 630 -26.47 -46.49 -44.22
C GLU A 630 -25.77 -46.51 -42.83
N THR A 631 -25.93 -47.59 -42.03
CA THR A 631 -25.61 -47.66 -40.58
C THR A 631 -25.15 -49.04 -40.06
N THR A 632 -24.29 -49.13 -39.03
CA THR A 632 -24.15 -50.33 -38.17
C THR A 632 -23.50 -50.02 -36.79
N ASP A 633 -23.89 -50.78 -35.76
CA ASP A 633 -23.34 -50.80 -34.39
C ASP A 633 -22.58 -52.11 -34.10
N VAL A 634 -21.68 -52.15 -33.09
CA VAL A 634 -21.55 -53.22 -32.05
C VAL A 634 -20.37 -52.95 -31.07
N LYS A 635 -20.32 -53.70 -29.95
CA LYS A 635 -19.72 -53.37 -28.64
C LYS A 635 -18.35 -54.00 -28.32
N ILE A 636 -17.59 -53.26 -27.48
CA ILE A 636 -16.84 -53.67 -26.26
C ILE A 636 -15.96 -54.93 -26.28
N ALA A 637 -14.69 -54.77 -25.86
CA ALA A 637 -13.96 -55.75 -25.05
C ALA A 637 -13.02 -55.06 -24.06
N THR A 638 -12.86 -55.61 -22.85
CA THR A 638 -11.90 -55.19 -21.81
C THR A 638 -10.98 -56.37 -21.50
N ILE A 639 -9.70 -56.12 -21.26
CA ILE A 639 -8.74 -57.12 -20.74
C ILE A 639 -8.00 -56.52 -19.54
N VAL A 640 -7.69 -57.38 -18.56
CA VAL A 640 -6.96 -57.09 -17.32
C VAL A 640 -5.77 -58.05 -17.26
N GLU A 641 -4.62 -57.58 -16.77
CA GLU A 641 -3.57 -58.43 -16.20
C GLU A 641 -3.13 -57.85 -14.84
N GLU A 642 -2.54 -58.70 -13.99
CA GLU A 642 -2.52 -58.55 -12.52
C GLU A 642 -1.21 -59.08 -11.91
N SER A 643 -0.78 -58.52 -10.76
CA SER A 643 0.34 -58.99 -9.91
C SER A 643 1.75 -58.82 -10.53
N VAL A 644 2.90 -58.87 -9.82
CA VAL A 644 3.24 -59.52 -8.52
C VAL A 644 3.99 -58.56 -7.56
N GLU A 645 3.99 -58.93 -6.28
CA GLU A 645 4.53 -58.25 -5.10
C GLU A 645 6.08 -58.12 -5.06
N GLY A 646 6.58 -57.33 -4.09
CA GLY A 646 8.00 -57.19 -3.80
C GLY A 646 8.29 -56.43 -2.50
N GLU A 647 7.77 -56.88 -1.35
CA GLU A 647 8.18 -56.34 -0.05
C GLU A 647 9.66 -56.66 0.25
N THR A 648 10.39 -55.68 0.81
CA THR A 648 11.47 -55.94 1.77
C THR A 648 11.28 -55.09 3.01
N LYS A 649 11.40 -55.73 4.18
CA LYS A 649 11.36 -55.10 5.51
C LYS A 649 12.76 -55.11 6.09
N GLU A 650 13.17 -54.03 6.76
CA GLU A 650 14.25 -54.09 7.75
C GLU A 650 13.97 -53.11 8.91
N ALA A 651 14.38 -53.48 10.12
CA ALA A 651 14.06 -52.78 11.36
C ALA A 651 15.02 -53.19 12.50
N VAL A 652 14.90 -52.51 13.66
CA VAL A 652 15.48 -52.83 14.98
C VAL A 652 16.95 -52.42 15.24
N ALA A 653 17.13 -51.32 15.99
CA ALA A 653 17.81 -51.26 17.32
C ALA A 653 17.75 -49.78 17.82
N THR A 654 17.23 -49.35 18.97
CA THR A 654 17.13 -49.80 20.39
C THR A 654 18.35 -49.50 21.30
N GLU A 655 18.35 -48.29 21.89
CA GLU A 655 18.80 -47.94 23.27
C GLU A 655 20.28 -48.24 23.70
N PRO A 656 20.82 -47.73 24.85
CA PRO A 656 20.15 -47.32 26.11
C PRO A 656 20.62 -45.99 26.78
N LYS A 657 20.22 -45.82 28.05
CA LYS A 657 20.27 -44.62 28.91
C LYS A 657 21.51 -44.52 29.82
N ALA A 658 21.90 -43.28 30.18
CA ALA A 658 22.26 -42.80 31.52
C ALA A 658 22.29 -41.25 31.47
N ALA A 659 21.83 -40.41 32.42
CA ALA A 659 21.60 -40.48 33.87
C ALA A 659 22.85 -40.32 34.75
N ASP A 660 23.11 -39.10 35.25
CA ASP A 660 23.32 -38.85 36.68
C ASP A 660 23.29 -37.36 37.09
N SER A 661 23.07 -37.10 38.39
CA SER A 661 23.24 -35.80 39.07
C SER A 661 23.44 -36.00 40.58
N PRO A 662 24.37 -35.29 41.23
CA PRO A 662 24.07 -34.54 42.47
C PRO A 662 24.60 -33.08 42.42
N VAL A 663 24.03 -32.05 43.09
CA VAL A 663 23.90 -31.77 44.55
C VAL A 663 25.30 -31.57 45.19
N SER A 664 25.64 -30.48 45.92
CA SER A 664 24.90 -29.86 47.05
C SER A 664 25.18 -28.36 47.34
N GLU A 665 24.28 -27.73 48.14
CA GLU A 665 24.49 -26.87 49.34
C GLU A 665 25.47 -25.67 49.38
N GLU A 666 25.44 -24.71 50.32
CA GLU A 666 24.39 -23.95 51.06
C GLU A 666 25.10 -22.83 51.91
N SER A 667 24.45 -22.20 52.91
CA SER A 667 24.91 -21.08 53.81
C SER A 667 24.79 -19.65 53.24
N VAL A 668 24.21 -18.60 53.87
CA VAL A 668 23.78 -18.26 55.27
C VAL A 668 24.96 -17.94 56.22
N VAL A 669 25.00 -16.90 57.08
CA VAL A 669 24.02 -15.86 57.52
C VAL A 669 24.42 -14.46 56.92
N ASP A 670 24.30 -13.22 57.46
CA ASP A 670 23.87 -12.64 58.77
C ASP A 670 23.24 -11.21 58.59
N THR A 671 23.44 -10.27 59.53
CA THR A 671 22.69 -9.01 59.73
C THR A 671 23.57 -7.81 60.12
N ALA A 672 23.08 -6.57 59.88
CA ALA A 672 23.32 -5.39 60.74
C ALA A 672 22.39 -4.19 60.41
N THR A 673 21.87 -3.53 61.45
CA THR A 673 21.14 -2.24 61.48
C THR A 673 22.11 -1.06 61.71
N ALA A 674 21.78 0.24 61.60
CA ALA A 674 20.69 1.03 61.00
C ALA A 674 21.08 2.53 61.05
N THR A 675 20.35 3.44 60.38
CA THR A 675 19.73 4.68 60.94
C THR A 675 19.05 5.53 59.85
N GLU A 676 18.19 6.47 60.26
CA GLU A 676 17.21 7.16 59.40
C GLU A 676 17.67 8.55 58.93
N THR A 677 17.15 9.05 57.80
CA THR A 677 16.76 10.47 57.66
C THR A 677 15.74 10.68 56.53
N GLU A 678 14.82 11.63 56.78
CA GLU A 678 13.70 12.11 55.96
C GLU A 678 14.13 12.86 54.68
N ASN A 679 13.30 13.19 53.67
CA ASN A 679 12.00 12.66 53.20
C ASN A 679 11.77 13.22 51.77
N ALA A 680 11.31 12.38 50.83
CA ALA A 680 10.80 12.82 49.51
C ALA A 680 9.93 11.71 48.89
N GLU A 681 8.62 11.79 49.08
CA GLU A 681 7.67 10.78 48.57
C GLU A 681 7.60 10.80 47.03
N THR A 682 7.58 9.61 46.42
CA THR A 682 7.47 9.40 44.97
C THR A 682 6.21 8.58 44.66
N PRO A 683 5.70 8.56 43.41
CA PRO A 683 4.41 7.91 43.07
C PRO A 683 4.33 6.39 43.28
N ALA A 684 5.37 5.73 43.79
CA ALA A 684 5.43 4.29 43.99
C ALA A 684 4.61 3.77 45.20
N GLU A 685 4.20 4.63 46.15
CA GLU A 685 3.57 4.17 47.39
C GLU A 685 2.05 3.92 47.27
N GLU A 686 1.33 4.57 46.36
CA GLU A 686 -0.10 4.26 46.13
C GLU A 686 -0.30 2.83 45.58
N ALA A 687 0.69 2.29 44.87
CA ALA A 687 0.68 0.91 44.37
C ALA A 687 0.69 -0.15 45.49
N LYS A 688 1.09 0.20 46.73
CA LYS A 688 1.09 -0.73 47.88
C LYS A 688 -0.25 -0.81 48.63
N LYS A 689 -1.29 -0.10 48.18
CA LYS A 689 -2.66 -0.19 48.75
C LYS A 689 -3.61 -1.10 47.96
N ALA A 690 -3.12 -1.84 46.97
CA ALA A 690 -3.87 -2.92 46.34
C ALA A 690 -3.93 -4.16 47.26
N ASP A 691 -5.13 -4.72 47.46
CA ASP A 691 -5.33 -5.92 48.29
C ASP A 691 -4.57 -7.14 47.71
N PRO A 692 -3.71 -7.83 48.50
CA PRO A 692 -3.07 -9.08 48.10
C PRO A 692 -4.04 -10.20 47.70
N GLU A 693 -5.27 -10.29 48.23
CA GLU A 693 -6.27 -11.26 47.73
C GLU A 693 -6.75 -10.89 46.32
N LEU A 694 -6.84 -9.60 46.00
CA LEU A 694 -7.29 -9.09 44.70
C LEU A 694 -6.26 -9.39 43.60
N LEU A 695 -4.97 -9.12 43.87
CA LEU A 695 -3.88 -9.52 42.97
C LEU A 695 -3.80 -11.06 42.79
N ARG A 696 -4.01 -11.83 43.87
CA ARG A 696 -3.91 -13.31 43.88
C ARG A 696 -5.18 -14.02 43.37
N SER A 697 -6.26 -13.28 43.12
CA SER A 697 -7.45 -13.77 42.42
C SER A 697 -7.41 -13.42 40.93
N LEU A 698 -6.95 -12.22 40.57
CA LEU A 698 -6.63 -11.86 39.18
C LEU A 698 -5.60 -12.82 38.57
N SER A 699 -4.57 -13.23 39.32
CA SER A 699 -3.56 -14.22 38.87
C SER A 699 -4.10 -15.64 38.64
N LYS A 700 -5.42 -15.88 38.79
CA LYS A 700 -6.09 -17.15 38.47
C LYS A 700 -6.95 -17.06 37.21
N LEU A 701 -7.23 -15.87 36.68
CA LEU A 701 -7.69 -15.72 35.30
C LEU A 701 -6.52 -16.06 34.39
N LYS A 702 -6.62 -17.20 33.69
CA LYS A 702 -5.61 -17.63 32.72
C LYS A 702 -5.66 -16.76 31.47
N LEU A 703 -4.95 -15.64 31.49
CA LEU A 703 -4.36 -15.10 30.26
C LEU A 703 -3.39 -16.16 29.73
N GLN A 704 -3.81 -16.94 28.73
CA GLN A 704 -2.89 -17.82 28.03
C GLN A 704 -2.00 -16.96 27.13
N PRO A 705 -0.66 -17.08 27.19
CA PRO A 705 0.17 -16.62 26.11
C PRO A 705 -0.10 -17.51 24.90
N VAL A 706 -0.77 -16.96 23.89
CA VAL A 706 -0.76 -17.54 22.54
C VAL A 706 0.69 -17.54 22.05
N ARG A 707 1.06 -18.55 21.26
CA ARG A 707 2.46 -18.75 20.86
C ARG A 707 2.98 -17.60 19.99
N LYS A 708 4.28 -17.34 20.11
CA LYS A 708 5.09 -16.67 19.07
C LYS A 708 4.88 -17.37 17.72
#